data_AF-A0A6A4XVJ2-F1
#
_entry.id   AF-A0A6A4XVJ2-F1
#
_cell.length_a   1.000
_cell.length_b   1.000
_cell.length_c   1.000
_cell.angle_alpha   90.00
_cell.angle_beta   90.00
_cell.angle_gamma   90.00
#
_symmetry.space_group_name_H-M   'P 1'
#
loop_
_entity.id
_entity.type
_entity.pdbx_description
1 polymer ?
#
loop_
_entity_poly.entity_id
_entity_poly.type
_entity_poly.pdbx_seq_one_letter_code
_entity_poly.pdbx_strand_id
1 'polypeptide(L)'
;MDKPTDEKHPPPPQERLGQQNDIADTVIATDGVGCDTGSSEAAAHKSVTMPPRQSLSRRPLETFHDTTKKMDITKAEAAEVAAGMSYLVCTLVLTLYFLLRLLSPAMSNDLWWADFNASGGQSFVIDVFNRHLAVATALKTIDLTSPANGAAKDYSKPFTPIEVGPAYAFMVLKENSYDLSKIIPKLRYLPGPTSDIPTEYCWVDFNKTWELSHTALRQKRCYSRYAGNGAVYFEAIMRLVSWKQYMLNFESNFNVTIGNALVRTNRGLEWIRQTKDAFTDVPSELAYWTAMGISRFEFQMNNVFAWGLEEVVYIQTAVGSTQAITVKSLPSKMRGILQTSGKLSYGPWNEMSVFAARGLSFVRNDPSSQPFSPPCSYANYSADPSAYVCDPCKAPWNPVPGNCLPSMEEHFRLPPITVVNLVHAMIGPFGSIDMYSVSPPASLRNLVASFQGFVTSMAQSNQALGNAMTAIPSLNADPVAPLWTQAPYLYKGGDPTCVTRIGKPYVQSSFAVDVTCSNQDRHTILLGKFNALFALVASSSAPSTDVNIAAVCDMCPTLRAPCVAVMAPAAAALAIMKKDNAAAVDTIIDQVKSARDDITAIGVGTLQFAVNTNSGNDTLLTQRLLSTEPALWDVIGWVYLFEWATGVREVISFEGNVNIFPLVSNKYVPVINKAREVEVPRSACQYLWVASVIVSVVLFVVAILSTLYAGLARFRIVGRNLFQINRIVGAVWLGRPLLLLRGMTALVLFSTSPLSFDVKDGFTQFNFAPRSFFDSMVVSGEAMWISYVLNDFVLVLNFNSNAD
;
A
#
# COMPACT_ATOMS: atom_id res chain seq x y z
N MET A 1 -47.53 -3.67 7.34
CA MET A 1 -48.21 -3.02 8.47
C MET A 1 -47.10 -2.78 9.48
N ASP A 2 -46.64 -1.56 9.74
CA ASP A 2 -47.29 -0.26 9.51
C ASP A 2 -46.38 0.83 8.90
N LYS A 3 -46.89 2.07 8.80
CA LYS A 3 -46.20 3.22 8.20
C LYS A 3 -45.29 3.93 9.21
N PRO A 4 -44.15 4.52 8.78
CA PRO A 4 -43.44 5.51 9.56
C PRO A 4 -44.17 6.86 9.56
N THR A 5 -43.93 7.68 10.59
CA THR A 5 -44.37 9.08 10.69
C THR A 5 -43.25 10.02 10.27
N ASP A 6 -43.56 11.05 9.48
CA ASP A 6 -42.62 12.12 9.14
C ASP A 6 -42.31 12.98 10.37
N GLU A 7 -41.01 13.20 10.64
CA GLU A 7 -40.55 14.25 11.56
C GLU A 7 -39.45 15.08 10.86
N LYS A 8 -39.66 16.39 10.77
CA LYS A 8 -38.82 17.34 10.02
C LYS A 8 -38.08 18.27 10.99
N HIS A 9 -36.75 18.39 10.87
CA HIS A 9 -35.92 19.58 11.15
C HIS A 9 -34.42 19.23 10.89
N PRO A 10 -33.48 20.20 10.80
CA PRO A 10 -33.40 21.25 9.78
C PRO A 10 -32.03 21.25 9.04
N PRO A 11 -31.86 21.97 7.91
CA PRO A 11 -30.58 22.04 7.21
C PRO A 11 -29.55 22.97 7.89
N PRO A 12 -28.23 22.76 7.66
CA PRO A 12 -27.16 23.63 8.14
C PRO A 12 -27.15 25.01 7.43
N PRO A 13 -26.53 26.04 8.02
CA PRO A 13 -26.64 27.42 7.54
C PRO A 13 -25.85 27.68 6.26
N GLN A 14 -26.46 28.42 5.33
CA GLN A 14 -25.76 29.07 4.21
C GLN A 14 -25.38 30.50 4.59
N GLU A 15 -24.19 30.95 4.18
CA GLU A 15 -23.78 32.35 4.29
C GLU A 15 -24.55 33.22 3.30
N ARG A 16 -24.84 34.47 3.70
CA ARG A 16 -25.71 35.37 2.93
C ARG A 16 -24.93 36.19 1.92
N LEU A 17 -25.23 35.96 0.64
CA LEU A 17 -25.00 36.94 -0.42
C LEU A 17 -25.85 38.19 -0.15
N GLY A 18 -25.20 39.34 0.02
CA GLY A 18 -25.85 40.65 0.07
C GLY A 18 -25.74 41.35 -1.28
N GLN A 19 -26.89 41.74 -1.87
CA GLN A 19 -26.91 42.63 -3.02
C GLN A 19 -26.75 44.08 -2.56
N GLN A 20 -25.97 44.88 -3.30
CA GLN A 20 -26.50 46.15 -3.81
C GLN A 20 -25.71 46.64 -5.05
N ASN A 21 -26.17 47.75 -5.63
CA ASN A 21 -26.13 48.01 -7.06
C ASN A 21 -25.45 49.35 -7.42
N ASP A 22 -24.93 49.39 -8.65
CA ASP A 22 -24.86 50.56 -9.54
C ASP A 22 -23.93 51.76 -9.22
N ILE A 23 -23.82 52.58 -10.28
CA ILE A 23 -23.21 53.92 -10.40
C ILE A 23 -21.68 53.95 -10.47
N ALA A 24 -21.20 54.12 -11.71
CA ALA A 24 -19.94 54.80 -11.99
C ALA A 24 -20.22 56.27 -12.28
N ASP A 25 -19.31 57.18 -11.92
CA ASP A 25 -19.18 58.46 -12.63
C ASP A 25 -17.77 59.08 -12.50
N THR A 26 -17.60 60.22 -13.17
CA THR A 26 -16.35 60.85 -13.62
C THR A 26 -15.98 62.05 -12.71
N VAL A 27 -15.16 62.99 -13.21
CA VAL A 27 -14.72 64.29 -12.60
C VAL A 27 -13.45 64.17 -11.71
N ILE A 28 -12.45 65.08 -11.69
CA ILE A 28 -11.75 66.00 -12.62
C ILE A 28 -11.03 67.07 -11.76
N ALA A 29 -9.75 67.38 -12.07
CA ALA A 29 -8.97 68.54 -11.60
C ALA A 29 -8.70 68.63 -10.05
N THR A 30 -7.85 69.51 -9.50
CA THR A 30 -7.13 70.72 -9.99
C THR A 30 -5.69 70.81 -9.46
N ASP A 31 -4.80 71.50 -10.21
CA ASP A 31 -3.86 72.60 -9.86
C ASP A 31 -3.37 72.82 -8.40
N GLY A 32 -2.22 73.44 -8.11
CA GLY A 32 -1.20 74.13 -8.93
C GLY A 32 -0.43 75.21 -8.10
N VAL A 33 0.47 75.99 -8.74
CA VAL A 33 1.30 77.10 -8.16
C VAL A 33 2.44 76.62 -7.21
N GLY A 34 3.68 77.16 -7.15
CA GLY A 34 4.38 78.26 -7.87
C GLY A 34 5.04 79.27 -6.88
N CYS A 35 6.26 79.82 -7.02
CA CYS A 35 7.38 79.68 -8.00
C CYS A 35 8.72 79.64 -7.20
N ASP A 36 9.89 80.30 -7.43
CA ASP A 36 10.44 81.26 -8.42
C ASP A 36 12.01 81.33 -8.31
N THR A 37 12.68 82.25 -9.05
CA THR A 37 14.13 82.62 -9.05
C THR A 37 15.15 81.59 -9.61
N GLY A 38 16.29 81.97 -10.22
CA GLY A 38 16.77 83.31 -10.63
C GLY A 38 18.24 83.37 -11.13
N SER A 39 18.44 83.42 -12.46
CA SER A 39 19.61 83.91 -13.26
C SER A 39 21.07 83.93 -12.74
N SER A 40 22.01 83.39 -13.55
CA SER A 40 23.17 84.16 -14.10
C SER A 40 23.91 83.39 -15.21
N GLU A 41 24.78 84.07 -15.96
CA GLU A 41 25.41 83.62 -17.22
C GLU A 41 26.87 83.13 -17.07
N ALA A 42 27.38 82.34 -18.02
CA ALA A 42 28.47 82.77 -18.95
C ALA A 42 29.14 81.64 -19.77
N ALA A 43 29.76 82.06 -20.89
CA ALA A 43 30.97 81.52 -21.55
C ALA A 43 30.89 80.42 -22.66
N ALA A 44 31.42 80.83 -23.83
CA ALA A 44 32.37 80.12 -24.70
C ALA A 44 31.88 79.09 -25.77
N HIS A 45 31.82 79.63 -27.00
CA HIS A 45 31.74 79.01 -28.33
C HIS A 45 32.70 77.85 -28.70
N LYS A 46 32.23 77.08 -29.71
CA LYS A 46 32.93 76.54 -30.91
C LYS A 46 33.65 75.17 -30.89
N SER A 47 32.86 74.19 -31.34
CA SER A 47 33.12 73.31 -32.51
C SER A 47 34.41 72.47 -32.59
N VAL A 48 34.21 71.15 -32.51
CA VAL A 48 34.92 70.17 -33.36
C VAL A 48 33.88 69.48 -34.25
N THR A 49 34.11 69.49 -35.57
CA THR A 49 33.25 68.78 -36.54
C THR A 49 33.58 67.29 -36.57
N MET A 50 32.58 66.43 -36.37
CA MET A 50 32.61 65.05 -36.86
C MET A 50 31.80 64.94 -38.17
N PRO A 51 32.23 64.12 -39.14
CA PRO A 51 31.59 64.03 -40.45
C PRO A 51 30.24 63.32 -40.38
N PRO A 52 29.29 63.64 -41.28
CA PRO A 52 28.06 62.87 -41.41
C PRO A 52 28.40 61.42 -41.81
N ARG A 53 27.94 60.44 -41.02
CA ARG A 53 28.02 59.02 -41.42
C ARG A 53 27.32 58.85 -42.77
N GLN A 54 28.05 58.27 -43.73
CA GLN A 54 27.65 58.25 -45.12
C GLN A 54 26.31 57.55 -45.31
N SER A 55 25.31 58.29 -45.80
CA SER A 55 24.10 57.71 -46.38
C SER A 55 24.51 56.80 -47.55
N LEU A 56 23.96 55.58 -47.60
CA LEU A 56 24.19 54.65 -48.70
C LEU A 56 23.96 55.34 -50.05
N SER A 57 25.01 55.35 -50.88
CA SER A 57 25.06 56.14 -52.11
C SER A 57 23.96 55.73 -53.09
N ARG A 58 23.03 56.65 -53.36
CA ARG A 58 22.36 56.69 -54.66
C ARG A 58 23.44 56.99 -55.71
N ARG A 59 23.80 56.00 -56.51
CA ARG A 59 24.50 56.26 -57.79
C ARG A 59 23.55 56.99 -58.75
N PRO A 60 24.05 57.81 -59.68
CA PRO A 60 23.21 58.53 -60.63
C PRO A 60 22.43 57.60 -61.57
N LEU A 61 21.37 58.13 -62.20
CA LEU A 61 20.85 57.52 -63.42
C LEU A 61 21.83 57.81 -64.56
N GLU A 62 22.60 56.81 -64.99
CA GLU A 62 23.12 56.77 -66.34
C GLU A 62 22.09 56.10 -67.25
N THR A 63 21.68 56.79 -68.30
CA THR A 63 20.77 56.27 -69.32
C THR A 63 21.46 55.22 -70.17
N PHE A 64 21.17 53.95 -69.93
CA PHE A 64 21.50 52.87 -70.87
C PHE A 64 20.26 52.39 -71.62
N HIS A 65 20.41 52.18 -72.91
CA HIS A 65 19.33 51.82 -73.82
C HIS A 65 18.71 50.45 -73.52
N ASP A 66 17.47 50.29 -74.00
CA ASP A 66 16.74 49.04 -74.09
C ASP A 66 17.61 47.83 -74.43
N THR A 67 17.74 46.93 -73.46
CA THR A 67 17.53 45.51 -73.75
C THR A 67 16.64 44.92 -72.67
N THR A 68 15.41 44.56 -73.03
CA THR A 68 14.52 43.70 -72.23
C THR A 68 15.01 42.25 -72.16
N LYS A 69 16.27 42.07 -71.73
CA LYS A 69 16.89 40.76 -71.51
C LYS A 69 16.15 40.09 -70.35
N LYS A 70 15.30 39.11 -70.66
CA LYS A 70 14.78 38.18 -69.67
C LYS A 70 15.98 37.53 -68.97
N MET A 71 16.23 37.93 -67.72
CA MET A 71 17.02 37.14 -66.80
C MET A 71 16.20 35.91 -66.43
N ASP A 72 16.32 34.88 -67.27
CA ASP A 72 15.91 33.54 -66.91
C ASP A 72 16.75 33.08 -65.73
N ILE A 73 16.10 32.48 -64.74
CA ILE A 73 16.74 32.07 -63.48
C ILE A 73 17.85 31.08 -63.82
N THR A 74 19.08 31.31 -63.35
CA THR A 74 20.18 30.39 -63.63
C THR A 74 19.90 29.03 -62.97
N LYS A 75 20.42 27.94 -63.56
CA LYS A 75 20.22 26.59 -63.01
C LYS A 75 20.69 26.46 -61.54
N ALA A 76 21.68 27.27 -61.14
CA ALA A 76 22.14 27.35 -59.75
C ALA A 76 21.12 28.04 -58.83
N GLU A 77 20.60 29.23 -59.19
CA GLU A 77 19.57 29.93 -58.41
C GLU A 77 18.28 29.10 -58.30
N ALA A 78 17.86 28.45 -59.39
CA ALA A 78 16.71 27.55 -59.39
C ALA A 78 16.91 26.37 -58.42
N ALA A 79 18.12 25.80 -58.37
CA ALA A 79 18.47 24.75 -57.42
C ALA A 79 18.54 25.24 -55.96
N GLU A 80 19.09 26.44 -55.71
CA GLU A 80 19.10 27.03 -54.35
C GLU A 80 17.69 27.31 -53.83
N VAL A 81 16.79 27.83 -54.67
CA VAL A 81 15.39 28.08 -54.28
C VAL A 81 14.64 26.76 -54.09
N ALA A 82 14.83 25.77 -54.98
CA ALA A 82 14.25 24.44 -54.80
C ALA A 82 14.73 23.75 -53.50
N ALA A 83 16.02 23.85 -53.18
CA ALA A 83 16.59 23.32 -51.94
C ALA A 83 16.05 24.04 -50.70
N GLY A 84 15.93 25.37 -50.74
CA GLY A 84 15.34 26.16 -49.65
C GLY A 84 13.85 25.89 -49.44
N MET A 85 13.09 25.69 -50.52
CA MET A 85 11.67 25.29 -50.44
C MET A 85 11.51 23.87 -49.89
N SER A 86 12.35 22.92 -50.32
CA SER A 86 12.38 21.57 -49.75
C SER A 86 12.73 21.59 -48.26
N TYR A 87 13.72 22.39 -47.85
CA TYR A 87 14.07 22.57 -46.43
C TYR A 87 12.91 23.12 -45.61
N LEU A 88 12.15 24.09 -46.13
CA LEU A 88 10.96 24.64 -45.49
C LEU A 88 9.86 23.56 -45.33
N VAL A 89 9.57 22.79 -46.38
CA VAL A 89 8.58 21.69 -46.31
C VAL A 89 9.03 20.61 -45.33
N CYS A 90 10.29 20.17 -45.39
CA CYS A 90 10.84 19.20 -44.44
C CYS A 90 10.76 19.71 -43.00
N THR A 91 11.11 20.98 -42.75
CA THR A 91 11.00 21.60 -41.41
C THR A 91 9.58 21.46 -40.87
N LEU A 92 8.57 21.89 -41.63
CA LEU A 92 7.17 21.82 -41.20
C LEU A 92 6.68 20.38 -40.94
N VAL A 93 7.08 19.43 -41.79
CA VAL A 93 6.75 18.01 -41.61
C VAL A 93 7.40 17.44 -40.34
N LEU A 94 8.66 17.76 -40.06
CA LEU A 94 9.34 17.31 -38.84
C LEU A 94 8.78 17.97 -37.58
N THR A 95 8.47 19.27 -37.61
CA THR A 95 7.80 20.01 -36.52
C THR A 95 6.43 19.44 -36.18
N LEU A 96 5.65 19.00 -37.18
CA LEU A 96 4.38 18.30 -36.96
C LEU A 96 4.59 16.86 -36.47
N TYR A 97 5.58 16.15 -37.01
CA TYR A 97 5.92 14.77 -36.60
C TYR A 97 6.33 14.72 -35.13
N PHE A 98 7.25 15.60 -34.70
CA PHE A 98 7.64 15.75 -33.30
C PHE A 98 6.43 15.97 -32.41
N LEU A 99 5.60 16.97 -32.74
CA LEU A 99 4.46 17.35 -31.89
C LEU A 99 3.42 16.23 -31.78
N LEU A 100 3.06 15.58 -32.90
CA LEU A 100 1.95 14.61 -32.95
C LEU A 100 2.37 13.16 -32.61
N ARG A 101 3.62 12.77 -32.87
CA ARG A 101 4.09 11.37 -32.68
C ARG A 101 5.02 11.17 -31.49
N LEU A 102 5.83 12.17 -31.14
CA LEU A 102 6.85 12.02 -30.10
C LEU A 102 6.47 12.75 -28.80
N LEU A 103 5.91 13.96 -28.94
CA LEU A 103 5.58 14.82 -27.81
C LEU A 103 4.20 14.51 -27.24
N SER A 104 3.15 14.41 -28.08
CA SER A 104 1.76 14.24 -27.60
C SER A 104 1.51 12.98 -26.75
N PRO A 105 2.09 11.79 -27.01
CA PRO A 105 1.86 10.62 -26.16
C PRO A 105 2.56 10.73 -24.80
N ALA A 106 3.80 11.20 -24.79
CA ALA A 106 4.61 11.40 -23.57
C ALA A 106 3.99 12.47 -22.66
N MET A 107 3.46 13.55 -23.24
CA MET A 107 2.83 14.66 -22.52
C MET A 107 1.34 14.47 -22.23
N SER A 108 0.84 13.24 -22.30
CA SER A 108 -0.53 12.89 -21.86
C SER A 108 -0.75 13.07 -20.34
N ASN A 109 0.34 13.13 -19.57
CA ASN A 109 0.38 13.27 -18.11
C ASN A 109 1.70 13.93 -17.66
N ASP A 110 1.73 14.43 -16.43
CA ASP A 110 2.87 15.17 -15.86
C ASP A 110 4.04 14.25 -15.42
N LEU A 111 3.89 12.92 -15.52
CA LEU A 111 4.98 11.96 -15.26
C LEU A 111 5.87 11.73 -16.48
N TRP A 112 5.48 12.24 -17.66
CA TRP A 112 6.14 12.07 -18.97
C TRP A 112 6.13 10.64 -19.54
N TRP A 113 5.40 9.71 -18.91
CA TRP A 113 5.30 8.33 -19.37
C TRP A 113 4.24 8.22 -20.48
N ALA A 114 4.61 7.66 -21.64
CA ALA A 114 3.70 7.53 -22.76
C ALA A 114 2.44 6.73 -22.38
N ASP A 115 1.27 7.28 -22.75
CA ASP A 115 -0.06 6.69 -22.56
C ASP A 115 -0.43 6.25 -21.12
N PHE A 116 0.34 6.70 -20.13
CA PHE A 116 0.14 6.34 -18.72
C PHE A 116 -1.17 6.94 -18.17
N ASN A 117 -2.06 6.06 -17.73
CA ASN A 117 -3.42 6.40 -17.31
C ASN A 117 -3.87 5.52 -16.12
N ALA A 118 -5.01 5.88 -15.51
CA ALA A 118 -5.43 5.31 -14.24
C ALA A 118 -5.82 3.82 -14.31
N SER A 119 -6.69 3.43 -15.24
CA SER A 119 -7.15 2.03 -15.36
C SER A 119 -6.09 1.11 -16.00
N GLY A 120 -5.21 1.68 -16.83
CA GLY A 120 -4.07 1.02 -17.45
C GLY A 120 -2.83 1.02 -16.56
N GLY A 121 -1.82 1.82 -16.97
CA GLY A 121 -0.48 1.82 -16.39
C GLY A 121 -0.42 2.05 -14.88
N GLN A 122 -1.23 2.95 -14.30
CA GLN A 122 -1.24 3.19 -12.85
C GLN A 122 -1.72 1.94 -12.09
N SER A 123 -2.81 1.31 -12.56
CA SER A 123 -3.31 0.07 -11.96
C SER A 123 -2.31 -1.08 -12.09
N PHE A 124 -1.60 -1.21 -13.21
CA PHE A 124 -0.52 -2.20 -13.36
C PHE A 124 0.65 -1.95 -12.41
N VAL A 125 1.12 -0.70 -12.28
CA VAL A 125 2.18 -0.34 -11.31
C VAL A 125 1.75 -0.72 -9.89
N ILE A 126 0.51 -0.40 -9.51
CA ILE A 126 -0.03 -0.76 -8.20
C ILE A 126 -0.08 -2.29 -8.01
N ASP A 127 -0.52 -3.06 -9.01
CA ASP A 127 -0.55 -4.53 -8.94
C ASP A 127 0.85 -5.18 -8.97
N VAL A 128 1.88 -4.53 -9.53
CA VAL A 128 3.29 -4.95 -9.39
C VAL A 128 3.78 -4.69 -7.97
N PHE A 129 3.62 -3.47 -7.45
CA PHE A 129 4.05 -3.13 -6.08
C PHE A 129 3.31 -3.97 -5.04
N ASN A 130 2.00 -4.20 -5.18
CA ASN A 130 1.22 -5.00 -4.23
C ASN A 130 1.66 -6.47 -4.19
N ARG A 131 2.07 -7.07 -5.33
CA ARG A 131 2.67 -8.41 -5.36
C ARG A 131 4.01 -8.45 -4.63
N HIS A 132 4.93 -7.52 -4.93
CA HIS A 132 6.26 -7.50 -4.30
C HIS A 132 6.19 -7.22 -2.80
N LEU A 133 5.38 -6.25 -2.38
CA LEU A 133 5.23 -5.87 -0.97
C LEU A 133 4.64 -7.00 -0.11
N ALA A 134 3.81 -7.89 -0.67
CA ALA A 134 3.30 -9.05 0.07
C ALA A 134 4.41 -10.06 0.47
N VAL A 135 5.43 -10.24 -0.38
CA VAL A 135 6.53 -11.21 -0.19
C VAL A 135 7.87 -10.54 0.16
N ALA A 136 7.89 -9.23 0.40
CA ALA A 136 9.12 -8.48 0.62
C ALA A 136 9.85 -8.92 1.90
N THR A 137 11.13 -9.25 1.78
CA THR A 137 12.05 -9.54 2.90
C THR A 137 13.09 -8.43 3.11
N ALA A 138 13.24 -7.53 2.15
CA ALA A 138 14.07 -6.33 2.18
C ALA A 138 13.64 -5.36 1.07
N LEU A 139 14.08 -4.10 1.13
CA LEU A 139 13.98 -3.16 0.00
C LEU A 139 14.81 -3.70 -1.18
N LYS A 140 14.20 -3.71 -2.38
CA LYS A 140 14.83 -4.18 -3.64
C LYS A 140 14.44 -3.25 -4.78
N THR A 141 15.35 -3.05 -5.73
CA THR A 141 15.04 -2.39 -7.01
C THR A 141 14.17 -3.33 -7.85
N ILE A 142 13.03 -2.83 -8.36
CA ILE A 142 12.11 -3.58 -9.21
C ILE A 142 12.22 -3.03 -10.64
N ASP A 143 12.70 -3.85 -11.57
CA ASP A 143 12.67 -3.54 -13.00
C ASP A 143 11.27 -3.81 -13.57
N LEU A 144 10.52 -2.75 -13.85
CA LEU A 144 9.17 -2.83 -14.43
C LEU A 144 9.12 -3.43 -15.84
N THR A 145 10.27 -3.59 -16.52
CA THR A 145 10.39 -4.23 -17.84
C THR A 145 10.78 -5.71 -17.79
N SER A 146 11.05 -6.25 -16.59
CA SER A 146 11.38 -7.66 -16.41
C SER A 146 10.14 -8.55 -16.63
N PRO A 147 10.23 -9.63 -17.46
CA PRO A 147 9.12 -10.58 -17.67
C PRO A 147 8.57 -11.21 -16.38
N ALA A 148 9.39 -11.32 -15.33
CA ALA A 148 8.97 -11.79 -14.01
C ALA A 148 7.86 -10.92 -13.38
N ASN A 149 7.72 -9.66 -13.80
CA ASN A 149 6.76 -8.69 -13.29
C ASN A 149 5.47 -8.59 -14.11
N GLY A 150 5.38 -9.28 -15.26
CA GLY A 150 4.18 -9.30 -16.09
C GLY A 150 2.95 -9.79 -15.33
N ALA A 151 1.76 -9.40 -15.80
CA ALA A 151 0.50 -9.77 -15.18
C ALA A 151 -0.48 -10.35 -16.21
N ALA A 152 -0.94 -11.59 -15.98
CA ALA A 152 -2.00 -12.23 -16.76
C ALA A 152 -3.40 -11.65 -16.41
N LYS A 153 -3.53 -10.34 -16.57
CA LYS A 153 -4.67 -9.50 -16.24
C LYS A 153 -4.81 -8.45 -17.34
N ASP A 154 -6.04 -8.15 -17.71
CA ASP A 154 -6.38 -7.17 -18.75
C ASP A 154 -6.57 -5.78 -18.13
N TYR A 155 -5.74 -4.83 -18.57
CA TYR A 155 -5.72 -3.43 -18.14
C TYR A 155 -6.24 -2.46 -19.24
N SER A 156 -6.76 -2.98 -20.36
CA SER A 156 -7.33 -2.15 -21.44
C SER A 156 -8.71 -1.58 -21.11
N LYS A 157 -9.33 -2.06 -20.03
CA LYS A 157 -10.67 -1.68 -19.59
C LYS A 157 -10.71 -0.28 -18.95
N PRO A 158 -11.86 0.43 -19.00
CA PRO A 158 -12.04 1.71 -18.32
C PRO A 158 -12.08 1.59 -16.78
N PHE A 159 -12.23 0.37 -16.25
CA PHE A 159 -12.14 0.07 -14.83
C PHE A 159 -11.32 -1.21 -14.63
N THR A 160 -10.28 -1.10 -13.82
CA THR A 160 -9.43 -2.21 -13.38
C THR A 160 -9.51 -2.30 -11.87
N PRO A 161 -10.10 -3.37 -11.29
CA PRO A 161 -10.19 -3.52 -9.84
C PRO A 161 -8.81 -3.83 -9.25
N ILE A 162 -8.45 -3.19 -8.15
CA ILE A 162 -7.22 -3.42 -7.39
C ILE A 162 -7.61 -4.16 -6.11
N GLU A 163 -7.21 -5.42 -5.98
CA GLU A 163 -7.58 -6.28 -4.84
C GLU A 163 -6.61 -6.08 -3.67
N VAL A 164 -7.12 -5.65 -2.52
CA VAL A 164 -6.34 -5.51 -1.29
C VAL A 164 -6.86 -6.46 -0.21
N GLY A 165 -6.02 -7.39 0.24
CA GLY A 165 -6.33 -8.31 1.34
C GLY A 165 -6.42 -7.58 2.69
N PRO A 166 -7.52 -7.70 3.45
CA PRO A 166 -7.67 -7.10 4.78
C PRO A 166 -6.53 -7.44 5.77
N ALA A 167 -6.00 -8.66 5.68
CA ALA A 167 -4.86 -9.16 6.47
C ALA A 167 -3.57 -8.32 6.32
N TYR A 168 -3.38 -7.63 5.19
CA TYR A 168 -2.14 -6.89 4.91
C TYR A 168 -1.88 -5.77 5.94
N ALA A 169 -2.93 -5.14 6.49
CA ALA A 169 -2.78 -4.15 7.55
C ALA A 169 -2.10 -4.74 8.81
N PHE A 170 -2.49 -5.96 9.22
CA PHE A 170 -1.87 -6.65 10.35
C PHE A 170 -0.43 -7.07 10.06
N MET A 171 -0.14 -7.50 8.83
CA MET A 171 1.23 -7.85 8.41
C MET A 171 2.17 -6.64 8.55
N VAL A 172 1.79 -5.48 7.99
CA VAL A 172 2.58 -4.24 8.08
C VAL A 172 2.77 -3.77 9.52
N LEU A 173 1.72 -3.84 10.35
CA LEU A 173 1.81 -3.49 11.78
C LEU A 173 2.75 -4.43 12.55
N LYS A 174 2.67 -5.74 12.30
CA LYS A 174 3.53 -6.75 12.93
C LYS A 174 5.00 -6.55 12.55
N GLU A 175 5.29 -6.27 11.28
CA GLU A 175 6.67 -6.06 10.82
C GLU A 175 7.29 -4.78 11.36
N ASN A 176 6.52 -3.70 11.44
CA ASN A 176 7.00 -2.43 11.99
C ASN A 176 7.11 -2.45 13.53
N SER A 177 6.54 -3.44 14.23
CA SER A 177 6.46 -3.50 15.71
C SER A 177 7.81 -3.42 16.45
N TYR A 178 8.92 -3.73 15.78
CA TYR A 178 10.28 -3.65 16.34
C TYR A 178 10.92 -2.27 16.20
N ASP A 179 10.42 -1.38 15.33
CA ASP A 179 10.98 -0.04 15.14
C ASP A 179 10.36 0.96 16.13
N LEU A 180 10.80 0.85 17.38
CA LEU A 180 10.38 1.73 18.48
C LEU A 180 10.61 3.22 18.15
N SER A 181 11.62 3.56 17.33
CA SER A 181 11.91 4.94 16.92
C SER A 181 10.78 5.57 16.10
N LYS A 182 10.08 4.76 15.28
CA LYS A 182 8.90 5.16 14.51
C LYS A 182 7.58 4.99 15.25
N ILE A 183 7.54 4.16 16.31
CA ILE A 183 6.33 3.88 17.09
C ILE A 183 6.11 4.92 18.19
N ILE A 184 7.13 5.23 19.01
CA ILE A 184 7.04 6.20 20.12
C ILE A 184 6.37 7.53 19.70
N PRO A 185 6.78 8.21 18.61
CA PRO A 185 6.12 9.45 18.18
C PRO A 185 4.67 9.27 17.69
N LYS A 186 4.26 8.05 17.28
CA LYS A 186 2.88 7.74 16.88
C LYS A 186 1.97 7.47 18.06
N LEU A 187 2.47 6.80 19.11
CA LEU A 187 1.70 6.50 20.32
C LEU A 187 1.29 7.78 21.09
N ARG A 188 2.00 8.90 20.91
CA ARG A 188 1.64 10.22 21.47
C ARG A 188 0.32 10.79 20.95
N TYR A 189 -0.27 10.25 19.88
CA TYR A 189 -1.59 10.64 19.38
C TYR A 189 -2.75 9.85 20.04
N LEU A 190 -2.46 8.86 20.90
CA LEU A 190 -3.48 8.16 21.67
C LEU A 190 -3.97 9.03 22.85
N PRO A 191 -5.29 9.12 23.13
CA PRO A 191 -5.78 9.89 24.28
C PRO A 191 -5.40 9.30 25.66
N GLY A 192 -4.98 8.04 25.71
CA GLY A 192 -4.51 7.37 26.93
C GLY A 192 -4.36 5.86 26.78
N PRO A 193 -3.87 5.15 27.82
CA PRO A 193 -3.78 3.68 27.86
C PRO A 193 -5.14 2.97 27.75
N THR A 194 -6.24 3.69 28.00
CA THR A 194 -7.62 3.18 27.99
C THR A 194 -8.40 3.63 26.75
N SER A 195 -7.73 4.03 25.67
CA SER A 195 -8.38 4.58 24.47
C SER A 195 -8.12 3.71 23.25
N ASP A 196 -9.05 2.79 23.00
CA ASP A 196 -9.08 1.87 21.84
C ASP A 196 -7.86 0.94 21.68
N ILE A 197 -6.96 0.88 22.68
CA ILE A 197 -5.83 -0.04 22.73
C ILE A 197 -6.35 -1.47 22.98
N PRO A 198 -6.24 -2.41 22.02
CA PRO A 198 -6.90 -3.71 22.09
C PRO A 198 -6.02 -4.77 22.76
N THR A 199 -5.29 -4.40 23.82
CA THR A 199 -4.26 -5.24 24.45
C THR A 199 -4.47 -5.29 25.96
N GLU A 200 -4.73 -6.48 26.51
CA GLU A 200 -4.81 -6.70 27.95
C GLU A 200 -3.44 -6.43 28.59
N TYR A 201 -3.36 -5.53 29.57
CA TYR A 201 -2.10 -5.22 30.25
C TYR A 201 -1.59 -6.39 31.11
N CYS A 202 -0.27 -6.50 31.26
CA CYS A 202 0.39 -7.46 32.15
C CYS A 202 0.92 -6.77 33.42
N TRP A 203 1.37 -5.52 33.31
CA TRP A 203 1.93 -4.74 34.42
C TRP A 203 1.60 -3.26 34.32
N VAL A 204 1.61 -2.57 35.47
CA VAL A 204 1.58 -1.09 35.49
C VAL A 204 2.90 -0.54 34.98
N ASP A 205 4.02 -1.01 35.55
CA ASP A 205 5.35 -0.42 35.42
C ASP A 205 6.35 -1.31 34.67
N PHE A 206 7.35 -0.72 34.01
CA PHE A 206 8.39 -1.47 33.29
C PHE A 206 9.21 -2.41 34.19
N ASN A 207 9.37 -2.07 35.47
CA ASN A 207 10.03 -2.92 36.47
C ASN A 207 9.15 -4.11 36.94
N LYS A 208 7.90 -4.22 36.47
CA LYS A 208 7.00 -5.36 36.74
C LYS A 208 6.60 -5.48 38.23
N THR A 209 6.62 -4.36 38.94
CA THR A 209 6.31 -4.25 40.38
C THR A 209 4.83 -4.51 40.67
N TRP A 210 3.93 -4.02 39.81
CA TRP A 210 2.49 -4.20 39.95
C TRP A 210 1.92 -4.99 38.77
N GLU A 211 1.47 -6.21 39.05
CA GLU A 211 0.89 -7.13 38.09
C GLU A 211 -0.61 -6.85 37.86
N LEU A 212 -1.09 -7.01 36.62
CA LEU A 212 -2.47 -6.70 36.23
C LEU A 212 -3.27 -7.88 35.63
N SER A 213 -2.66 -9.01 35.28
CA SER A 213 -3.37 -10.07 34.54
C SER A 213 -4.50 -10.74 35.35
N HIS A 214 -5.66 -10.89 34.69
CA HIS A 214 -6.86 -11.57 35.21
C HIS A 214 -6.61 -12.95 35.86
N THR A 215 -5.67 -13.73 35.32
CA THR A 215 -5.37 -15.10 35.79
C THR A 215 -3.88 -15.31 36.04
N ALA A 216 -3.53 -16.16 37.03
CA ALA A 216 -2.13 -16.43 37.39
C ALA A 216 -1.33 -17.12 36.26
N LEU A 217 -2.02 -17.95 35.45
CA LEU A 217 -1.42 -18.58 34.27
C LEU A 217 -1.13 -17.57 33.16
N ARG A 218 -2.01 -16.60 32.91
CA ARG A 218 -1.72 -15.47 32.02
C ARG A 218 -0.55 -14.64 32.53
N GLN A 219 -0.49 -14.35 33.83
CA GLN A 219 0.63 -13.61 34.42
C GLN A 219 1.97 -14.35 34.21
N LYS A 220 1.99 -15.68 34.35
CA LYS A 220 3.16 -16.52 34.02
C LYS A 220 3.51 -16.47 32.52
N ARG A 221 2.51 -16.41 31.63
CA ARG A 221 2.69 -16.21 30.17
C ARG A 221 3.25 -14.83 29.83
N CYS A 222 2.84 -13.77 30.54
CA CYS A 222 3.41 -12.43 30.42
C CYS A 222 4.93 -12.44 30.63
N TYR A 223 5.41 -13.01 31.74
CA TYR A 223 6.85 -13.10 32.02
C TYR A 223 7.63 -13.87 30.95
N SER A 224 7.07 -14.96 30.42
CA SER A 224 7.79 -15.84 29.47
C SER A 224 7.71 -15.42 28.00
N ARG A 225 6.72 -14.60 27.59
CA ARG A 225 6.49 -14.23 26.17
C ARG A 225 6.39 -12.73 25.89
N TYR A 226 5.86 -11.95 26.83
CA TYR A 226 5.47 -10.55 26.60
C TYR A 226 6.35 -9.53 27.34
N ALA A 227 7.30 -9.96 28.19
CA ALA A 227 8.17 -9.08 28.95
C ALA A 227 8.95 -8.05 28.08
N GLY A 228 9.31 -8.39 26.85
CA GLY A 228 9.96 -7.45 25.90
C GLY A 228 9.01 -6.63 25.01
N ASN A 229 7.69 -6.76 25.20
CA ASN A 229 6.66 -6.03 24.43
C ASN A 229 6.13 -4.83 25.23
N GLY A 230 6.42 -3.61 24.78
CA GLY A 230 5.94 -2.37 25.42
C GLY A 230 4.42 -2.26 25.51
N ALA A 231 3.67 -2.92 24.62
CA ALA A 231 2.21 -2.82 24.57
C ALA A 231 1.49 -3.44 25.78
N VAL A 232 2.15 -4.33 26.55
CA VAL A 232 1.57 -4.92 27.77
C VAL A 232 1.92 -4.18 29.06
N TYR A 233 2.48 -2.96 28.95
CA TYR A 233 2.79 -2.08 30.09
C TYR A 233 1.95 -0.79 30.05
N PHE A 234 1.28 -0.47 31.15
CA PHE A 234 0.48 0.76 31.28
C PHE A 234 1.36 2.03 31.19
N GLU A 235 2.55 1.97 31.79
CA GLU A 235 3.59 3.01 31.76
C GLU A 235 3.97 3.44 30.34
N ALA A 236 4.07 2.49 29.39
CA ALA A 236 4.53 2.76 28.04
C ALA A 236 3.65 3.78 27.29
N ILE A 237 2.37 3.90 27.65
CA ILE A 237 1.49 4.95 27.10
C ILE A 237 1.42 6.15 28.05
N MET A 238 1.35 5.92 29.38
CA MET A 238 1.24 7.01 30.36
C MET A 238 2.41 7.99 30.36
N ARG A 239 3.62 7.55 29.97
CA ARG A 239 4.79 8.44 29.80
C ARG A 239 4.67 9.37 28.57
N LEU A 240 3.93 8.95 27.55
CA LEU A 240 3.86 9.58 26.22
C LEU A 240 2.71 10.58 26.06
N VAL A 241 1.60 10.34 26.76
CA VAL A 241 0.37 11.14 26.71
C VAL A 241 0.36 12.25 27.76
N SER A 242 -0.49 13.27 27.60
CA SER A 242 -0.63 14.30 28.64
C SER A 242 -1.36 13.75 29.87
N TRP A 243 -0.68 13.70 31.01
CA TRP A 243 -1.26 13.20 32.26
C TRP A 243 -2.51 14.00 32.65
N LYS A 244 -2.49 15.33 32.42
CA LYS A 244 -3.63 16.21 32.66
C LYS A 244 -4.85 15.83 31.81
N GLN A 245 -4.68 15.58 30.52
CA GLN A 245 -5.78 15.20 29.63
C GLN A 245 -6.33 13.82 29.95
N TYR A 246 -5.47 12.87 30.31
CA TYR A 246 -5.90 11.55 30.75
C TYR A 246 -6.75 11.61 32.02
N MET A 247 -6.27 12.26 33.09
CA MET A 247 -7.00 12.34 34.35
C MET A 247 -8.34 13.08 34.21
N LEU A 248 -8.41 14.16 33.42
CA LEU A 248 -9.67 14.88 33.16
C LEU A 248 -10.81 14.00 32.60
N ASN A 249 -10.48 12.89 31.95
CA ASN A 249 -11.46 11.96 31.37
C ASN A 249 -11.59 10.63 32.15
N PHE A 250 -10.52 10.18 32.81
CA PHE A 250 -10.43 8.82 33.36
C PHE A 250 -10.06 8.73 34.85
N GLU A 251 -9.92 9.86 35.58
CA GLU A 251 -9.50 9.88 36.99
C GLU A 251 -10.27 8.91 37.89
N SER A 252 -11.61 8.89 37.81
CA SER A 252 -12.45 8.00 38.63
C SER A 252 -12.08 6.53 38.42
N ASN A 253 -11.99 6.10 37.16
CA ASN A 253 -11.68 4.71 36.81
C ASN A 253 -10.23 4.37 37.17
N PHE A 254 -9.28 5.25 36.84
CA PHE A 254 -7.86 5.06 37.17
C PHE A 254 -7.63 4.95 38.68
N ASN A 255 -8.20 5.85 39.47
CA ASN A 255 -8.03 5.86 40.93
C ASN A 255 -8.57 4.57 41.54
N VAL A 256 -9.77 4.11 41.16
CA VAL A 256 -10.33 2.87 41.71
C VAL A 256 -9.51 1.64 41.32
N THR A 257 -9.17 1.47 40.03
CA THR A 257 -8.57 0.19 39.58
C THR A 257 -7.06 0.10 39.82
N ILE A 258 -6.31 1.20 39.74
CA ILE A 258 -4.84 1.21 39.81
C ILE A 258 -4.32 2.22 40.84
N GLY A 259 -4.74 3.48 40.78
CA GLY A 259 -4.18 4.59 41.56
C GLY A 259 -4.21 4.36 43.07
N ASN A 260 -5.33 3.87 43.61
CA ASN A 260 -5.52 3.55 45.02
C ASN A 260 -4.56 2.47 45.55
N ALA A 261 -4.07 1.58 44.69
CA ALA A 261 -3.06 0.58 45.04
C ALA A 261 -1.63 1.18 44.98
N LEU A 262 -1.35 2.05 44.01
CA LEU A 262 -0.06 2.73 43.88
C LEU A 262 0.23 3.65 45.06
N VAL A 263 -0.71 4.52 45.44
CA VAL A 263 -0.51 5.54 46.50
C VAL A 263 -0.29 4.97 47.90
N ARG A 264 -0.63 3.69 48.12
CA ARG A 264 -0.32 2.94 49.36
C ARG A 264 1.17 2.65 49.53
N THR A 265 1.99 2.89 48.50
CA THR A 265 3.42 2.56 48.49
C THR A 265 4.27 3.76 48.10
N ASN A 266 5.40 3.95 48.79
CA ASN A 266 6.39 4.99 48.43
C ASN A 266 6.86 4.84 46.98
N ARG A 267 6.96 3.61 46.48
CA ARG A 267 7.35 3.32 45.09
C ARG A 267 6.29 3.72 44.07
N GLY A 268 5.00 3.54 44.37
CA GLY A 268 3.90 3.96 43.50
C GLY A 268 3.74 5.49 43.46
N LEU A 269 3.93 6.16 44.60
CA LEU A 269 4.02 7.62 44.65
C LEU A 269 5.18 8.16 43.80
N GLU A 270 6.34 7.50 43.82
CA GLU A 270 7.48 7.86 42.98
C GLU A 270 7.22 7.56 41.49
N TRP A 271 6.64 6.41 41.15
CA TRP A 271 6.25 6.08 39.77
C TRP A 271 5.29 7.11 39.18
N ILE A 272 4.32 7.61 39.96
CA ILE A 272 3.42 8.69 39.53
C ILE A 272 4.21 9.98 39.21
N ARG A 273 5.21 10.35 40.03
CA ARG A 273 6.06 11.52 39.76
C ARG A 273 6.92 11.35 38.50
N GLN A 274 7.48 10.16 38.29
CA GLN A 274 8.40 9.86 37.18
C GLN A 274 7.69 9.58 35.85
N THR A 275 6.41 9.20 35.88
CA THR A 275 5.58 8.90 34.70
C THR A 275 4.81 10.12 34.22
N LYS A 276 4.37 10.99 35.15
CA LYS A 276 3.62 12.21 34.82
C LYS A 276 4.44 13.12 33.89
N ASP A 277 3.88 13.37 32.70
CA ASP A 277 4.41 14.30 31.71
C ASP A 277 5.90 14.03 31.37
N ALA A 278 6.29 12.75 31.36
CA ALA A 278 7.69 12.29 31.32
C ALA A 278 8.38 12.40 29.95
N PHE A 279 7.62 12.44 28.85
CA PHE A 279 8.18 12.51 27.51
C PHE A 279 8.88 13.85 27.24
N THR A 280 10.19 13.79 26.96
CA THR A 280 11.00 14.93 26.48
C THR A 280 11.20 14.88 24.97
N ASP A 281 11.80 13.80 24.48
CA ASP A 281 12.19 13.57 23.10
C ASP A 281 12.22 12.06 22.79
N VAL A 282 12.21 11.71 21.50
CA VAL A 282 12.15 10.30 21.06
C VAL A 282 13.44 9.52 21.38
N PRO A 283 14.67 10.03 21.13
CA PRO A 283 15.91 9.37 21.55
C PRO A 283 15.99 9.04 23.05
N SER A 284 15.67 9.98 23.94
CA SER A 284 15.73 9.77 25.40
C SER A 284 14.74 8.70 25.86
N GLU A 285 13.50 8.75 25.36
CA GLU A 285 12.48 7.76 25.71
C GLU A 285 12.77 6.37 25.13
N LEU A 286 13.33 6.32 23.90
CA LEU A 286 13.82 5.07 23.29
C LEU A 286 14.96 4.44 24.10
N ALA A 287 15.89 5.26 24.59
CA ALA A 287 16.96 4.79 25.47
C ALA A 287 16.41 4.24 26.80
N TYR A 288 15.41 4.90 27.39
CA TYR A 288 14.72 4.43 28.60
C TYR A 288 14.02 3.08 28.39
N TRP A 289 13.24 2.93 27.30
CA TRP A 289 12.56 1.67 26.96
C TRP A 289 13.56 0.53 26.74
N THR A 290 14.64 0.82 26.02
CA THR A 290 15.70 -0.15 25.73
C THR A 290 16.43 -0.59 27.01
N ALA A 291 16.74 0.35 27.91
CA ALA A 291 17.35 0.06 29.21
C ALA A 291 16.44 -0.80 30.12
N MET A 292 15.12 -0.66 29.99
CA MET A 292 14.12 -1.51 30.66
C MET A 292 13.89 -2.88 29.98
N GLY A 293 14.60 -3.18 28.90
CA GLY A 293 14.50 -4.45 28.16
C GLY A 293 13.31 -4.54 27.21
N ILE A 294 12.68 -3.41 26.85
CA ILE A 294 11.62 -3.35 25.84
C ILE A 294 12.26 -3.32 24.44
N SER A 295 11.89 -4.28 23.60
CA SER A 295 12.49 -4.48 22.26
C SER A 295 11.50 -4.45 21.11
N ARG A 296 10.19 -4.44 21.40
CA ARG A 296 9.11 -4.25 20.43
C ARG A 296 7.90 -3.59 21.09
N PHE A 297 7.00 -3.05 20.28
CA PHE A 297 5.66 -2.63 20.70
C PHE A 297 4.65 -3.23 19.72
N GLU A 298 3.99 -4.31 20.15
CA GLU A 298 3.13 -5.15 19.33
C GLU A 298 1.74 -5.24 19.98
N PHE A 299 0.72 -4.65 19.34
CA PHE A 299 -0.66 -4.78 19.77
C PHE A 299 -1.16 -6.23 19.60
N GLN A 300 -2.03 -6.66 20.50
CA GLN A 300 -2.86 -7.84 20.29
C GLN A 300 -3.86 -7.61 19.16
N MET A 301 -4.15 -8.68 18.42
CA MET A 301 -5.14 -8.65 17.33
C MET A 301 -6.57 -8.75 17.87
N ASN A 302 -7.48 -8.07 17.21
CA ASN A 302 -8.91 -8.10 17.52
C ASN A 302 -9.71 -7.84 16.23
N ASN A 303 -11.03 -8.11 16.27
CA ASN A 303 -11.98 -7.64 15.26
C ASN A 303 -13.09 -6.73 15.84
N VAL A 304 -12.82 -6.08 16.98
CA VAL A 304 -13.60 -4.91 17.46
C VAL A 304 -13.42 -3.74 16.50
N PHE A 305 -12.21 -3.58 15.97
CA PHE A 305 -11.88 -2.65 14.89
C PHE A 305 -11.53 -3.43 13.61
N ALA A 306 -11.97 -2.93 12.46
CA ALA A 306 -11.29 -3.17 11.20
C ALA A 306 -10.12 -2.18 11.14
N TRP A 307 -8.90 -2.69 10.94
CA TRP A 307 -7.69 -1.87 11.02
C TRP A 307 -7.42 -1.17 9.69
N GLY A 308 -7.13 0.12 9.76
CA GLY A 308 -6.87 0.93 8.58
C GLY A 308 -5.41 0.93 8.13
N LEU A 309 -5.21 1.22 6.85
CA LEU A 309 -3.91 1.44 6.23
C LEU A 309 -4.09 2.35 5.01
N GLU A 310 -3.23 3.36 4.87
CA GLU A 310 -3.01 4.01 3.58
C GLU A 310 -1.52 3.89 3.24
N GLU A 311 -1.23 3.41 2.03
CA GLU A 311 0.12 3.10 1.58
C GLU A 311 0.32 3.72 0.19
N VAL A 312 1.38 4.52 0.06
CA VAL A 312 1.67 5.33 -1.12
C VAL A 312 3.07 5.04 -1.66
N VAL A 313 3.22 5.12 -2.97
CA VAL A 313 4.53 5.16 -3.66
C VAL A 313 4.72 6.53 -4.29
N TYR A 314 5.97 6.99 -4.34
CA TYR A 314 6.34 8.25 -4.98
C TYR A 314 7.03 7.97 -6.31
N ILE A 315 6.45 8.43 -7.41
CA ILE A 315 7.12 8.47 -8.71
C ILE A 315 7.86 9.80 -8.81
N GLN A 316 9.18 9.75 -9.04
CA GLN A 316 9.98 10.93 -9.38
C GLN A 316 10.11 11.05 -10.90
N THR A 317 9.90 12.24 -11.43
CA THR A 317 9.96 12.53 -12.87
C THR A 317 11.38 12.93 -13.31
N ALA A 318 11.61 13.00 -14.62
CA ALA A 318 12.88 13.48 -15.19
C ALA A 318 13.21 14.96 -14.86
N VAL A 319 12.23 15.75 -14.40
CA VAL A 319 12.43 17.13 -13.90
C VAL A 319 12.54 17.20 -12.37
N GLY A 320 12.65 16.05 -11.69
CA GLY A 320 12.86 15.95 -10.24
C GLY A 320 11.60 16.10 -9.38
N SER A 321 10.45 16.43 -9.97
CA SER A 321 9.17 16.50 -9.24
C SER A 321 8.73 15.11 -8.78
N THR A 322 8.06 15.05 -7.62
CA THR A 322 7.59 13.79 -7.02
C THR A 322 6.07 13.77 -6.92
N GLN A 323 5.43 12.75 -7.51
CA GLN A 323 3.99 12.53 -7.44
C GLN A 323 3.69 11.30 -6.56
N ALA A 324 2.75 11.44 -5.62
CA ALA A 324 2.27 10.33 -4.81
C ALA A 324 1.15 9.55 -5.54
N ILE A 325 1.21 8.23 -5.47
CA ILE A 325 0.19 7.29 -5.97
C ILE A 325 -0.17 6.33 -4.84
N THR A 326 -1.46 6.12 -4.60
CA THR A 326 -1.95 5.22 -3.55
C THR A 326 -1.98 3.78 -4.04
N VAL A 327 -1.16 2.91 -3.45
CA VAL A 327 -1.11 1.47 -3.80
C VAL A 327 -2.10 0.64 -3.00
N LYS A 328 -2.38 1.03 -1.74
CA LYS A 328 -3.41 0.40 -0.90
C LYS A 328 -4.14 1.45 -0.05
N SER A 329 -5.45 1.27 0.07
CA SER A 329 -6.30 2.04 0.98
C SER A 329 -7.27 1.09 1.68
N LEU A 330 -7.23 1.07 3.00
CA LEU A 330 -8.11 0.31 3.89
C LEU A 330 -8.63 1.27 4.97
N PRO A 331 -9.95 1.53 5.07
CA PRO A 331 -10.49 2.44 6.07
C PRO A 331 -10.58 1.76 7.44
N SER A 332 -10.06 2.44 8.48
CA SER A 332 -10.29 2.02 9.86
C SER A 332 -11.76 2.24 10.26
N LYS A 333 -12.36 1.31 10.99
CA LYS A 333 -13.73 1.45 11.53
C LYS A 333 -14.00 0.51 12.71
N MET A 334 -14.76 0.97 13.69
CA MET A 334 -15.32 0.07 14.71
C MET A 334 -16.36 -0.86 14.06
N ARG A 335 -16.33 -2.16 14.37
CA ARG A 335 -17.25 -3.18 13.82
C ARG A 335 -18.52 -3.36 14.65
N GLY A 336 -18.62 -2.73 15.83
CA GLY A 336 -19.81 -2.78 16.69
C GLY A 336 -20.23 -4.21 17.01
N ILE A 337 -21.51 -4.54 16.82
CA ILE A 337 -22.08 -5.87 17.08
C ILE A 337 -21.52 -7.00 16.17
N LEU A 338 -20.77 -6.66 15.11
CA LEU A 338 -20.15 -7.65 14.22
C LEU A 338 -18.82 -8.21 14.80
N GLN A 339 -18.32 -7.63 15.90
CA GLN A 339 -17.13 -8.12 16.58
C GLN A 339 -17.37 -9.48 17.26
N THR A 340 -16.34 -10.33 17.25
CA THR A 340 -16.39 -11.67 17.84
C THR A 340 -15.26 -11.92 18.83
N SER A 341 -14.10 -11.25 18.68
CA SER A 341 -12.90 -11.48 19.49
C SER A 341 -12.93 -10.85 20.88
N GLY A 342 -13.79 -9.85 21.13
CA GLY A 342 -13.83 -9.04 22.37
C GLY A 342 -14.26 -9.77 23.65
N LYS A 343 -14.35 -11.10 23.60
CA LYS A 343 -14.49 -12.00 24.76
C LYS A 343 -13.23 -12.83 25.04
N LEU A 344 -12.30 -12.91 24.09
CA LEU A 344 -11.00 -13.58 24.29
C LEU A 344 -10.06 -12.67 25.10
N SER A 345 -10.08 -11.38 24.76
CA SER A 345 -9.48 -10.24 25.45
C SER A 345 -10.51 -9.10 25.39
N TYR A 346 -10.85 -8.48 26.53
CA TYR A 346 -11.98 -7.52 26.62
C TYR A 346 -11.54 -6.07 26.41
N GLY A 347 -10.29 -5.77 26.75
CA GLY A 347 -9.62 -4.51 26.51
C GLY A 347 -9.71 -3.53 27.69
N PRO A 348 -8.64 -2.77 27.98
CA PRO A 348 -8.50 -1.98 29.20
C PRO A 348 -9.59 -0.93 29.39
N TRP A 349 -10.21 -0.43 28.32
CA TRP A 349 -11.30 0.55 28.39
C TRP A 349 -12.59 -0.05 28.98
N ASN A 350 -12.94 -1.28 28.59
CA ASN A 350 -14.07 -2.01 29.14
C ASN A 350 -13.76 -2.49 30.55
N GLU A 351 -12.59 -3.12 30.71
CA GLU A 351 -12.16 -3.76 31.96
C GLU A 351 -12.03 -2.72 33.09
N MET A 352 -11.41 -1.56 32.86
CA MET A 352 -11.32 -0.52 33.88
C MET A 352 -12.69 0.05 34.26
N SER A 353 -13.60 0.18 33.29
CA SER A 353 -14.96 0.65 33.55
C SER A 353 -15.75 -0.34 34.39
N VAL A 354 -15.62 -1.64 34.12
CA VAL A 354 -16.31 -2.72 34.85
C VAL A 354 -15.74 -2.92 36.26
N PHE A 355 -14.43 -2.79 36.45
CA PHE A 355 -13.81 -2.88 37.78
C PHE A 355 -14.09 -1.63 38.62
N ALA A 356 -14.01 -0.43 38.02
CA ALA A 356 -14.33 0.82 38.70
C ALA A 356 -15.79 0.86 39.18
N ALA A 357 -16.75 0.45 38.34
CA ALA A 357 -18.17 0.34 38.70
C ALA A 357 -18.46 -0.69 39.80
N ARG A 358 -17.51 -1.56 40.13
CA ARG A 358 -17.59 -2.57 41.20
C ARG A 358 -16.71 -2.26 42.42
N GLY A 359 -15.91 -1.19 42.38
CA GLY A 359 -15.00 -0.82 43.47
C GLY A 359 -13.77 -1.74 43.61
N LEU A 360 -13.35 -2.41 42.53
CA LEU A 360 -12.30 -3.44 42.54
C LEU A 360 -11.00 -2.96 41.91
N SER A 361 -9.86 -3.43 42.43
CA SER A 361 -8.54 -3.17 41.83
C SER A 361 -8.15 -4.21 40.79
N PHE A 362 -7.39 -3.80 39.77
CA PHE A 362 -6.65 -4.71 38.89
C PHE A 362 -5.34 -5.21 39.51
N VAL A 363 -4.74 -4.42 40.41
CA VAL A 363 -3.39 -4.67 40.91
C VAL A 363 -3.45 -5.90 41.81
N ARG A 364 -2.92 -7.03 41.32
CA ARG A 364 -3.08 -8.36 41.92
C ARG A 364 -2.59 -8.49 43.37
N ASN A 365 -1.76 -7.55 43.82
CA ASN A 365 -1.22 -7.46 45.18
C ASN A 365 -2.03 -6.51 46.10
N ASP A 366 -3.08 -5.84 45.63
CA ASP A 366 -3.99 -5.05 46.47
C ASP A 366 -5.11 -5.94 47.05
N PRO A 367 -5.46 -5.83 48.34
CA PRO A 367 -6.55 -6.62 48.94
C PRO A 367 -7.95 -6.45 48.32
N SER A 368 -8.17 -5.41 47.51
CA SER A 368 -9.41 -5.19 46.75
C SER A 368 -9.40 -5.82 45.35
N SER A 369 -8.30 -6.44 44.94
CA SER A 369 -8.21 -7.18 43.67
C SER A 369 -8.88 -8.55 43.80
N GLN A 370 -9.79 -8.85 42.87
CA GLN A 370 -10.48 -10.14 42.76
C GLN A 370 -10.00 -10.84 41.47
N PRO A 371 -9.21 -11.92 41.55
CA PRO A 371 -8.77 -12.63 40.36
C PRO A 371 -9.93 -13.36 39.68
N PHE A 372 -9.99 -13.38 38.35
CA PHE A 372 -11.01 -14.13 37.58
C PHE A 372 -10.80 -15.65 37.59
N SER A 373 -9.89 -16.15 38.42
CA SER A 373 -9.77 -17.58 38.72
C SER A 373 -10.61 -17.89 39.96
N PRO A 374 -11.32 -19.02 40.00
CA PRO A 374 -11.66 -19.66 41.27
C PRO A 374 -10.42 -19.65 42.20
N PRO A 375 -10.52 -19.19 43.47
CA PRO A 375 -9.41 -19.08 44.42
C PRO A 375 -9.08 -20.48 44.99
N CYS A 376 -8.64 -21.34 44.08
CA CYS A 376 -8.78 -22.78 44.19
C CYS A 376 -7.45 -23.44 43.80
N SER A 377 -6.72 -23.93 44.81
CA SER A 377 -5.39 -24.50 44.66
C SER A 377 -5.42 -25.76 43.77
N TYR A 378 -4.79 -25.67 42.59
CA TYR A 378 -4.63 -26.81 41.68
C TYR A 378 -3.93 -28.00 42.35
N ALA A 379 -2.99 -27.74 43.27
CA ALA A 379 -2.32 -28.78 44.05
C ALA A 379 -3.28 -29.56 44.97
N ASN A 380 -4.30 -28.88 45.51
CA ASN A 380 -5.32 -29.50 46.35
C ASN A 380 -6.29 -30.33 45.52
N TYR A 381 -6.68 -29.85 44.33
CA TYR A 381 -7.48 -30.63 43.37
C TYR A 381 -6.75 -31.90 42.92
N SER A 382 -5.43 -31.82 42.65
CA SER A 382 -4.63 -32.98 42.28
C SER A 382 -4.37 -33.98 43.42
N ALA A 383 -4.64 -33.60 44.67
CA ALA A 383 -4.44 -34.46 45.84
C ALA A 383 -5.68 -35.32 46.15
N ASP A 384 -6.88 -34.73 46.08
CA ASP A 384 -8.16 -35.45 46.19
C ASP A 384 -9.27 -34.73 45.38
N PRO A 385 -9.57 -35.20 44.15
CA PRO A 385 -10.65 -34.65 43.33
C PRO A 385 -12.06 -34.89 43.92
N SER A 386 -12.22 -35.86 44.82
CA SER A 386 -13.52 -36.27 45.37
C SER A 386 -13.95 -35.46 46.59
N ALA A 387 -12.99 -34.95 47.38
CA ALA A 387 -13.22 -34.07 48.52
C ALA A 387 -13.12 -32.57 48.15
N TYR A 388 -12.96 -32.21 46.88
CA TYR A 388 -12.59 -30.86 46.45
C TYR A 388 -13.76 -29.84 46.44
N VAL A 389 -14.19 -29.42 47.63
CA VAL A 389 -15.25 -28.41 47.80
C VAL A 389 -14.66 -26.98 47.81
N CYS A 390 -14.08 -26.55 46.69
CA CYS A 390 -13.65 -25.15 46.53
C CYS A 390 -14.79 -24.27 45.97
N ASP A 391 -15.35 -23.41 46.82
CA ASP A 391 -16.35 -22.41 46.42
C ASP A 391 -15.72 -21.00 46.44
N PRO A 392 -15.59 -20.33 45.28
CA PRO A 392 -15.03 -18.98 45.18
C PRO A 392 -15.71 -17.93 46.05
N CYS A 393 -16.99 -18.12 46.37
CA CYS A 393 -17.84 -17.10 46.96
C CYS A 393 -18.01 -17.26 48.47
N LYS A 394 -17.37 -18.26 49.07
CA LYS A 394 -17.38 -18.52 50.53
C LYS A 394 -16.08 -18.06 51.20
N ALA A 395 -16.20 -17.69 52.48
CA ALA A 395 -15.04 -17.47 53.35
C ALA A 395 -14.24 -18.79 53.53
N PRO A 396 -12.90 -18.74 53.68
CA PRO A 396 -12.07 -17.55 53.90
C PRO A 396 -11.67 -16.79 52.62
N TRP A 397 -12.02 -17.27 51.43
CA TRP A 397 -11.46 -16.78 50.16
C TRP A 397 -12.15 -15.53 49.62
N ASN A 398 -13.43 -15.32 49.97
CA ASN A 398 -14.19 -14.12 49.62
C ASN A 398 -14.41 -13.21 50.84
N PRO A 399 -13.93 -11.95 50.83
CA PRO A 399 -14.16 -10.98 51.91
C PRO A 399 -15.58 -10.37 51.92
N VAL A 400 -16.37 -10.53 50.84
CA VAL A 400 -17.74 -9.99 50.72
C VAL A 400 -18.71 -11.12 50.31
N PRO A 401 -19.26 -11.87 51.28
CA PRO A 401 -20.15 -13.00 51.00
C PRO A 401 -21.28 -12.65 50.03
N GLY A 402 -21.38 -13.41 48.93
CA GLY A 402 -22.39 -13.21 47.88
C GLY A 402 -22.03 -12.24 46.76
N ASN A 403 -20.91 -11.49 46.84
CA ASN A 403 -20.48 -10.56 45.78
C ASN A 403 -19.21 -11.03 45.05
N CYS A 404 -19.26 -12.24 44.48
CA CYS A 404 -18.23 -12.72 43.57
C CYS A 404 -18.17 -11.87 42.30
N LEU A 405 -16.97 -11.66 41.73
CA LEU A 405 -16.87 -11.54 40.28
C LEU A 405 -17.23 -12.91 39.69
N PRO A 406 -18.29 -13.02 38.87
CA PRO A 406 -18.47 -14.21 38.04
C PRO A 406 -17.28 -14.34 37.09
N SER A 407 -16.99 -15.54 36.61
CA SER A 407 -15.91 -15.72 35.62
C SER A 407 -16.21 -14.90 34.36
N MET A 408 -15.20 -14.59 33.55
CA MET A 408 -15.40 -13.81 32.33
C MET A 408 -16.46 -14.43 31.40
N GLU A 409 -16.56 -15.76 31.35
CA GLU A 409 -17.64 -16.47 30.65
C GLU A 409 -19.03 -16.03 31.12
N GLU A 410 -19.30 -16.04 32.43
CA GLU A 410 -20.58 -15.64 32.99
C GLU A 410 -20.78 -14.11 32.95
N HIS A 411 -19.71 -13.31 33.05
CA HIS A 411 -19.78 -11.86 32.79
C HIS A 411 -20.26 -11.56 31.36
N PHE A 412 -19.74 -12.29 30.36
CA PHE A 412 -20.19 -12.26 28.97
C PHE A 412 -21.49 -13.05 28.72
N ARG A 413 -22.06 -13.68 29.76
CA ARG A 413 -23.27 -14.54 29.72
C ARG A 413 -23.17 -15.69 28.71
N LEU A 414 -21.97 -16.27 28.56
CA LEU A 414 -21.74 -17.45 27.73
C LEU A 414 -22.37 -18.69 28.40
N PRO A 415 -23.28 -19.42 27.73
CA PRO A 415 -23.84 -20.65 28.27
C PRO A 415 -22.79 -21.79 28.23
N PRO A 416 -22.87 -22.80 29.11
CA PRO A 416 -21.90 -23.91 29.19
C PRO A 416 -22.08 -24.95 28.07
N ILE A 417 -22.01 -24.51 26.82
CA ILE A 417 -22.17 -25.32 25.60
C ILE A 417 -20.81 -25.78 25.06
N THR A 418 -20.81 -26.86 24.27
CA THR A 418 -19.62 -27.48 23.62
C THR A 418 -18.45 -26.55 23.34
N VAL A 419 -18.67 -25.46 22.58
CA VAL A 419 -17.57 -24.61 22.11
C VAL A 419 -17.02 -23.73 23.25
N VAL A 420 -17.85 -23.28 24.19
CA VAL A 420 -17.39 -22.57 25.40
C VAL A 420 -16.54 -23.52 26.25
N ASN A 421 -17.04 -24.73 26.50
CA ASN A 421 -16.37 -25.74 27.31
C ASN A 421 -15.03 -26.18 26.68
N LEU A 422 -15.01 -26.43 25.36
CA LEU A 422 -13.79 -26.79 24.62
C LEU A 422 -12.79 -25.64 24.52
N VAL A 423 -13.22 -24.38 24.30
CA VAL A 423 -12.30 -23.23 24.32
C VAL A 423 -11.69 -23.04 25.71
N HIS A 424 -12.51 -23.11 26.76
CA HIS A 424 -12.04 -22.98 28.15
C HIS A 424 -11.04 -24.09 28.51
N ALA A 425 -11.35 -25.34 28.19
CA ALA A 425 -10.53 -26.49 28.55
C ALA A 425 -9.26 -26.66 27.68
N MET A 426 -9.33 -26.33 26.38
CA MET A 426 -8.22 -26.56 25.45
C MET A 426 -7.34 -25.32 25.23
N ILE A 427 -7.91 -24.11 25.27
CA ILE A 427 -7.17 -22.86 25.06
C ILE A 427 -6.97 -22.17 26.41
N GLY A 428 -8.06 -21.81 27.09
CA GLY A 428 -8.06 -21.18 28.41
C GLY A 428 -9.34 -20.38 28.66
N PRO A 429 -9.50 -19.81 29.86
CA PRO A 429 -10.67 -18.97 30.16
C PRO A 429 -10.74 -17.74 29.26
N PHE A 430 -11.97 -17.31 29.00
CA PHE A 430 -12.27 -16.07 28.28
C PHE A 430 -11.75 -14.85 29.08
N GLY A 431 -11.45 -13.73 28.43
CA GLY A 431 -10.72 -12.60 29.04
C GLY A 431 -9.34 -12.99 29.60
N SER A 432 -8.64 -13.89 28.90
CA SER A 432 -7.28 -14.37 29.19
C SER A 432 -6.66 -15.14 28.01
N ILE A 433 -7.20 -14.97 26.78
CA ILE A 433 -6.65 -15.54 25.54
C ILE A 433 -6.14 -14.37 24.69
N ASP A 434 -4.82 -14.21 24.66
CA ASP A 434 -4.18 -13.17 23.85
C ASP A 434 -4.14 -13.61 22.38
N MET A 435 -4.37 -12.70 21.43
CA MET A 435 -4.25 -12.97 20.01
C MET A 435 -3.08 -12.19 19.43
N TYR A 436 -2.15 -12.83 18.72
CA TYR A 436 -1.02 -12.16 18.07
C TYR A 436 -0.84 -12.62 16.62
N SER A 437 -0.49 -11.69 15.72
CA SER A 437 -0.25 -12.00 14.31
C SER A 437 1.11 -12.67 14.10
N VAL A 438 1.14 -13.73 13.28
CA VAL A 438 2.35 -14.47 12.91
C VAL A 438 2.73 -14.11 11.48
N SER A 439 3.91 -13.50 11.32
CA SER A 439 4.48 -13.19 10.01
C SER A 439 4.89 -14.47 9.27
N PRO A 440 4.69 -14.55 7.93
CA PRO A 440 5.26 -15.61 7.12
C PRO A 440 6.80 -15.68 7.26
N PRO A 441 7.42 -16.87 7.44
CA PRO A 441 8.86 -17.03 7.48
C PRO A 441 9.58 -16.43 6.27
N ALA A 442 10.82 -15.97 6.47
CA ALA A 442 11.64 -15.44 5.38
C ALA A 442 11.93 -16.51 4.31
N SER A 443 12.09 -17.77 4.71
CA SER A 443 12.18 -18.95 3.83
C SER A 443 10.96 -19.06 2.91
N LEU A 444 9.75 -19.12 3.49
CA LEU A 444 8.48 -19.20 2.76
C LEU A 444 8.27 -18.01 1.80
N ARG A 445 8.61 -16.78 2.20
CA ARG A 445 8.47 -15.60 1.34
C ARG A 445 9.47 -15.59 0.19
N ASN A 446 10.73 -15.93 0.46
CA ASN A 446 11.74 -16.06 -0.59
C ASN A 446 11.39 -17.20 -1.57
N LEU A 447 10.83 -18.31 -1.07
CA LEU A 447 10.33 -19.43 -1.87
C LEU A 447 9.18 -19.00 -2.80
N VAL A 448 8.14 -18.35 -2.27
CA VAL A 448 6.99 -17.90 -3.08
C VAL A 448 7.40 -16.83 -4.09
N ALA A 449 8.28 -15.89 -3.71
CA ALA A 449 8.83 -14.89 -4.63
C ALA A 449 9.64 -15.53 -5.78
N SER A 450 10.51 -16.50 -5.46
CA SER A 450 11.32 -17.23 -6.45
C SER A 450 10.43 -18.01 -7.42
N PHE A 451 9.43 -18.74 -6.90
CA PHE A 451 8.46 -19.48 -7.70
C PHE A 451 7.62 -18.56 -8.61
N GLN A 452 7.06 -17.46 -8.09
CA GLN A 452 6.22 -16.55 -8.88
C GLN A 452 7.01 -15.89 -10.01
N GLY A 453 8.23 -15.41 -9.74
CA GLY A 453 9.09 -14.81 -10.75
C GLY A 453 9.50 -15.82 -11.84
N PHE A 454 9.90 -17.03 -11.44
CA PHE A 454 10.27 -18.11 -12.36
C PHE A 454 9.10 -18.51 -13.26
N VAL A 455 7.93 -18.82 -12.69
CA VAL A 455 6.75 -19.25 -13.47
C VAL A 455 6.25 -18.14 -14.40
N THR A 456 6.22 -16.87 -13.94
CA THR A 456 5.75 -15.75 -14.76
C THR A 456 6.70 -15.47 -15.93
N SER A 457 8.02 -15.54 -15.70
CA SER A 457 9.02 -15.40 -16.77
C SER A 457 8.98 -16.58 -17.75
N MET A 458 8.91 -17.82 -17.25
CA MET A 458 8.92 -19.03 -18.09
C MET A 458 7.62 -19.16 -18.91
N ALA A 459 6.47 -18.71 -18.39
CA ALA A 459 5.21 -18.72 -19.12
C ALA A 459 5.20 -17.77 -20.33
N GLN A 460 6.01 -16.69 -20.32
CA GLN A 460 6.22 -15.83 -21.49
C GLN A 460 7.26 -16.40 -22.46
N SER A 461 8.32 -17.06 -21.98
CA SER A 461 9.39 -17.58 -22.85
C SER A 461 9.11 -18.98 -23.42
N ASN A 462 8.16 -19.73 -22.85
CA ASN A 462 7.81 -21.08 -23.28
C ASN A 462 6.29 -21.20 -23.51
N GLN A 463 5.89 -21.21 -24.79
CA GLN A 463 4.49 -21.26 -25.20
C GLN A 463 3.75 -22.52 -24.70
N ALA A 464 4.44 -23.66 -24.51
CA ALA A 464 3.81 -24.85 -23.96
C ALA A 464 3.42 -24.65 -22.48
N LEU A 465 4.28 -24.01 -21.69
CA LEU A 465 3.94 -23.64 -20.30
C LEU A 465 2.89 -22.52 -20.27
N GLY A 466 2.99 -21.50 -21.11
CA GLY A 466 1.98 -20.43 -21.21
C GLY A 466 0.58 -20.96 -21.54
N ASN A 467 0.48 -21.92 -22.46
CA ASN A 467 -0.77 -22.61 -22.78
C ASN A 467 -1.27 -23.47 -21.60
N ALA A 468 -0.40 -24.25 -20.95
CA ALA A 468 -0.76 -25.06 -19.79
C ALA A 468 -1.26 -24.20 -18.61
N MET A 469 -0.55 -23.12 -18.29
CA MET A 469 -0.94 -22.11 -17.29
C MET A 469 -2.25 -21.39 -17.67
N THR A 470 -2.53 -21.24 -18.97
CA THR A 470 -3.80 -20.68 -19.44
C THR A 470 -4.96 -21.65 -19.19
N ALA A 471 -4.74 -22.96 -19.39
CA ALA A 471 -5.73 -24.02 -19.25
C ALA A 471 -6.11 -24.37 -17.79
N ILE A 472 -5.32 -23.98 -16.77
CA ILE A 472 -5.69 -24.16 -15.35
C ILE A 472 -6.84 -23.18 -14.99
N PRO A 473 -8.06 -23.65 -14.66
CA PRO A 473 -9.14 -22.78 -14.21
C PRO A 473 -8.96 -22.36 -12.74
N SER A 474 -9.77 -21.41 -12.28
CA SER A 474 -9.90 -21.06 -10.86
C SER A 474 -11.24 -21.59 -10.33
N LEU A 475 -11.23 -22.60 -9.46
CA LEU A 475 -12.42 -23.29 -8.96
C LEU A 475 -12.32 -23.60 -7.46
N ASN A 476 -13.47 -23.64 -6.78
CA ASN A 476 -13.52 -24.02 -5.38
C ASN A 476 -13.40 -25.55 -5.21
N ALA A 477 -12.69 -25.96 -4.15
CA ALA A 477 -12.62 -27.33 -3.64
C ALA A 477 -12.99 -27.35 -2.15
N ASP A 478 -13.48 -28.49 -1.63
CA ASP A 478 -13.88 -28.66 -0.22
C ASP A 478 -13.06 -29.74 0.52
N PRO A 479 -11.71 -29.65 0.53
CA PRO A 479 -10.87 -30.68 1.13
C PRO A 479 -11.11 -30.82 2.63
N VAL A 480 -11.24 -32.05 3.10
CA VAL A 480 -11.37 -32.42 4.51
C VAL A 480 -10.16 -33.27 4.91
N ALA A 481 -9.55 -32.92 6.04
CA ALA A 481 -8.42 -33.69 6.59
C ALA A 481 -8.86 -35.13 6.92
N PRO A 482 -8.13 -36.19 6.51
CA PRO A 482 -8.51 -37.57 6.77
C PRO A 482 -8.64 -37.95 8.25
N LEU A 483 -7.99 -37.20 9.16
CA LEU A 483 -8.17 -37.36 10.60
C LEU A 483 -9.57 -36.94 11.07
N TRP A 484 -10.25 -36.05 10.34
CA TRP A 484 -11.55 -35.50 10.73
C TRP A 484 -12.73 -36.36 10.27
N THR A 485 -12.52 -37.37 9.40
CA THR A 485 -13.56 -38.29 8.93
C THR A 485 -13.58 -39.65 9.65
N GLN A 486 -12.72 -39.86 10.66
CA GLN A 486 -12.55 -41.14 11.35
C GLN A 486 -13.75 -41.60 12.19
N ALA A 487 -14.66 -40.69 12.52
CA ALA A 487 -15.89 -40.98 13.26
C ALA A 487 -17.01 -40.04 12.79
N PRO A 488 -18.30 -40.36 13.03
CA PRO A 488 -19.39 -39.47 12.66
C PRO A 488 -19.43 -38.27 13.61
N TYR A 489 -19.18 -37.09 13.05
CA TYR A 489 -19.09 -35.82 13.78
C TYR A 489 -20.14 -34.80 13.32
N LEU A 490 -20.72 -34.08 14.27
CA LEU A 490 -21.38 -32.81 14.02
C LEU A 490 -20.40 -31.67 14.33
N TYR A 491 -19.87 -31.05 13.28
CA TYR A 491 -18.90 -29.97 13.36
C TYR A 491 -19.58 -28.65 13.76
N LYS A 492 -18.93 -27.86 14.60
CA LYS A 492 -19.45 -26.63 15.24
C LYS A 492 -18.64 -25.37 14.91
N GLY A 493 -17.69 -25.41 13.97
CA GLY A 493 -16.90 -24.24 13.55
C GLY A 493 -15.40 -24.43 13.75
N GLY A 494 -14.60 -23.73 12.93
CA GLY A 494 -13.14 -23.66 13.08
C GLY A 494 -12.65 -22.38 13.77
N ASP A 495 -13.45 -21.82 14.68
CA ASP A 495 -13.33 -20.43 15.11
C ASP A 495 -13.53 -20.26 16.63
N PRO A 496 -12.45 -20.07 17.41
CA PRO A 496 -12.54 -19.83 18.85
C PRO A 496 -13.35 -18.59 19.25
N THR A 497 -13.52 -17.63 18.33
CA THR A 497 -14.33 -16.42 18.57
C THR A 497 -15.84 -16.69 18.45
N CYS A 498 -16.27 -17.86 17.97
CA CYS A 498 -17.68 -18.13 17.63
C CYS A 498 -18.31 -19.33 18.34
N VAL A 499 -18.58 -19.13 19.63
CA VAL A 499 -19.08 -20.18 20.53
C VAL A 499 -20.52 -20.65 20.30
N THR A 500 -21.37 -19.83 19.68
CA THR A 500 -22.83 -20.09 19.54
C THR A 500 -23.21 -20.90 18.29
N ARG A 501 -22.23 -21.34 17.49
CA ARG A 501 -22.43 -22.10 16.25
C ARG A 501 -23.09 -23.48 16.51
N ILE A 502 -24.11 -23.83 15.72
CA ILE A 502 -24.78 -25.15 15.81
C ILE A 502 -24.03 -26.23 15.03
N GLY A 503 -24.31 -27.50 15.35
CA GLY A 503 -23.72 -28.65 14.66
C GLY A 503 -24.15 -28.75 13.19
N LYS A 504 -23.22 -29.08 12.30
CA LYS A 504 -23.43 -29.32 10.87
C LYS A 504 -22.79 -30.66 10.45
N PRO A 505 -23.33 -31.38 9.45
CA PRO A 505 -22.75 -32.63 8.93
C PRO A 505 -21.55 -32.41 7.98
N TYR A 506 -20.97 -31.21 7.96
CA TYR A 506 -19.82 -30.85 7.15
C TYR A 506 -18.87 -29.94 7.93
N VAL A 507 -17.58 -30.02 7.61
CA VAL A 507 -16.54 -29.16 8.15
C VAL A 507 -16.86 -27.70 7.80
N GLN A 508 -16.82 -26.81 8.79
CA GLN A 508 -17.11 -25.39 8.59
C GLN A 508 -15.82 -24.58 8.37
N SER A 509 -15.97 -23.37 7.83
CA SER A 509 -14.91 -22.36 7.72
C SER A 509 -14.13 -22.13 9.02
N SER A 510 -12.83 -21.79 8.86
CA SER A 510 -11.94 -21.31 9.94
C SER A 510 -12.38 -19.91 10.43
N PHE A 511 -11.74 -19.40 11.49
CA PHE A 511 -11.93 -18.02 11.93
C PHE A 511 -11.57 -17.01 10.82
N ALA A 512 -12.20 -15.83 10.86
CA ALA A 512 -11.89 -14.70 9.99
C ALA A 512 -12.36 -13.41 10.66
N VAL A 513 -11.57 -12.33 10.59
CA VAL A 513 -11.89 -11.06 11.29
C VAL A 513 -13.12 -10.35 10.74
N ASP A 514 -13.50 -10.56 9.48
CA ASP A 514 -14.60 -9.89 8.79
C ASP A 514 -15.96 -10.61 8.95
N VAL A 515 -15.95 -11.94 9.11
CA VAL A 515 -17.12 -12.82 9.25
C VAL A 515 -17.84 -12.65 10.61
N THR A 516 -19.09 -13.10 10.69
CA THR A 516 -19.90 -13.17 11.93
C THR A 516 -20.24 -14.62 12.30
N CYS A 517 -20.50 -14.88 13.58
CA CYS A 517 -20.76 -16.24 14.08
C CYS A 517 -22.06 -16.90 13.57
N SER A 518 -22.94 -16.14 12.91
CA SER A 518 -24.13 -16.67 12.24
C SER A 518 -23.79 -17.32 10.89
N ASN A 519 -22.64 -16.99 10.28
CA ASN A 519 -22.12 -17.70 9.13
C ASN A 519 -21.58 -19.07 9.59
N GLN A 520 -21.99 -20.11 8.89
CA GLN A 520 -21.56 -21.49 9.13
C GLN A 520 -21.26 -22.20 7.80
N ASP A 521 -20.65 -21.49 6.86
CA ASP A 521 -20.37 -21.98 5.52
C ASP A 521 -19.45 -23.21 5.55
N ARG A 522 -19.62 -24.09 4.55
CA ARG A 522 -18.74 -25.24 4.31
C ARG A 522 -17.31 -24.75 4.07
N HIS A 523 -16.37 -25.44 4.71
CA HIS A 523 -14.94 -25.27 4.47
C HIS A 523 -14.61 -25.44 2.98
N THR A 524 -14.07 -24.39 2.36
CA THR A 524 -13.67 -24.38 0.96
C THR A 524 -12.37 -23.59 0.74
N ILE A 525 -11.63 -23.97 -0.30
CA ILE A 525 -10.46 -23.24 -0.80
C ILE A 525 -10.66 -22.94 -2.29
N LEU A 526 -10.12 -21.81 -2.76
CA LEU A 526 -10.07 -21.49 -4.19
C LEU A 526 -8.74 -22.01 -4.75
N LEU A 527 -8.80 -23.12 -5.50
CA LEU A 527 -7.66 -23.60 -6.28
C LEU A 527 -7.57 -22.80 -7.58
N GLY A 528 -6.36 -22.48 -8.01
CA GLY A 528 -6.10 -21.76 -9.26
C GLY A 528 -4.63 -21.79 -9.67
N LYS A 529 -4.33 -21.09 -10.76
CA LYS A 529 -3.08 -21.16 -11.54
C LYS A 529 -1.79 -21.26 -10.71
N PHE A 530 -1.55 -20.28 -9.83
CA PHE A 530 -0.31 -20.24 -9.04
C PHE A 530 -0.34 -21.10 -7.79
N ASN A 531 -1.43 -21.12 -7.01
CA ASN A 531 -1.43 -21.82 -5.72
C ASN A 531 -1.51 -23.35 -5.87
N ALA A 532 -2.22 -23.87 -6.88
CA ALA A 532 -2.27 -25.30 -7.19
C ALA A 532 -0.93 -25.82 -7.74
N LEU A 533 -0.30 -25.06 -8.66
CA LEU A 533 1.02 -25.41 -9.20
C LEU A 533 2.12 -25.31 -8.12
N PHE A 534 2.08 -24.29 -7.27
CA PHE A 534 2.99 -24.15 -6.13
C PHE A 534 2.91 -25.35 -5.19
N ALA A 535 1.68 -25.76 -4.84
CA ALA A 535 1.45 -26.93 -3.99
C ALA A 535 1.99 -28.22 -4.61
N LEU A 536 1.82 -28.42 -5.93
CA LEU A 536 2.37 -29.59 -6.61
C LEU A 536 3.90 -29.57 -6.67
N VAL A 537 4.53 -28.41 -6.91
CA VAL A 537 6.00 -28.26 -6.82
C VAL A 537 6.48 -28.62 -5.41
N ALA A 538 5.90 -28.00 -4.38
CA ALA A 538 6.35 -28.13 -2.99
C ALA A 538 6.01 -29.48 -2.33
N SER A 539 5.04 -30.22 -2.88
CA SER A 539 4.82 -31.63 -2.52
C SER A 539 5.63 -32.63 -3.35
N SER A 540 6.21 -32.22 -4.48
CA SER A 540 7.12 -33.06 -5.28
C SER A 540 8.56 -33.06 -4.74
N SER A 541 8.71 -33.28 -3.42
CA SER A 541 9.96 -33.09 -2.66
C SER A 541 11.12 -34.05 -3.00
N ALA A 542 10.94 -34.93 -3.99
CA ALA A 542 11.99 -35.69 -4.65
C ALA A 542 11.74 -35.71 -6.18
N PRO A 543 12.79 -35.72 -7.02
CA PRO A 543 12.64 -35.56 -8.48
C PRO A 543 11.66 -36.54 -9.13
N SER A 544 11.62 -37.78 -8.62
CA SER A 544 10.90 -38.94 -9.19
C SER A 544 9.55 -39.27 -8.53
N THR A 545 9.07 -38.47 -7.56
CA THR A 545 7.80 -38.76 -6.87
C THR A 545 6.68 -37.86 -7.38
N ASP A 546 5.80 -38.41 -8.22
CA ASP A 546 4.61 -37.71 -8.69
C ASP A 546 3.49 -37.72 -7.65
N VAL A 547 2.83 -36.57 -7.47
CA VAL A 547 1.71 -36.42 -6.52
C VAL A 547 0.47 -37.12 -7.07
N ASN A 548 -0.11 -38.05 -6.30
CA ASN A 548 -1.34 -38.74 -6.68
C ASN A 548 -2.55 -37.79 -6.62
N ILE A 549 -2.85 -37.15 -7.75
CA ILE A 549 -3.92 -36.16 -7.92
C ILE A 549 -5.30 -36.74 -7.55
N ALA A 550 -5.55 -38.01 -7.87
CA ALA A 550 -6.81 -38.66 -7.52
C ALA A 550 -6.97 -38.70 -6.00
N ALA A 551 -5.98 -39.22 -5.28
CA ALA A 551 -5.99 -39.28 -3.81
C ALA A 551 -6.11 -37.88 -3.16
N VAL A 552 -5.47 -36.84 -3.72
CA VAL A 552 -5.61 -35.46 -3.23
C VAL A 552 -7.05 -34.98 -3.36
N CYS A 553 -7.69 -35.20 -4.51
CA CYS A 553 -9.06 -34.76 -4.75
C CYS A 553 -10.13 -35.69 -4.15
N ASP A 554 -9.79 -36.93 -3.81
CA ASP A 554 -10.63 -37.84 -3.01
C ASP A 554 -10.86 -37.30 -1.59
N MET A 555 -10.00 -36.40 -1.10
CA MET A 555 -10.23 -35.65 0.15
C MET A 555 -11.35 -34.59 0.05
N CYS A 556 -11.93 -34.31 -1.13
CA CYS A 556 -12.98 -33.30 -1.33
C CYS A 556 -14.38 -33.95 -1.44
N PRO A 557 -15.21 -33.97 -0.38
CA PRO A 557 -16.43 -34.78 -0.35
C PRO A 557 -17.51 -34.37 -1.34
N THR A 558 -17.53 -33.13 -1.84
CA THR A 558 -18.53 -32.67 -2.83
C THR A 558 -17.94 -32.03 -4.07
N LEU A 559 -16.73 -31.47 -4.00
CA LEU A 559 -16.08 -30.72 -5.08
C LEU A 559 -14.89 -31.47 -5.70
N ARG A 560 -14.87 -32.81 -5.62
CA ARG A 560 -13.87 -33.69 -6.25
C ARG A 560 -13.63 -33.37 -7.73
N ALA A 561 -14.70 -33.20 -8.52
CA ALA A 561 -14.56 -32.94 -9.96
C ALA A 561 -13.95 -31.55 -10.26
N PRO A 562 -14.41 -30.44 -9.63
CA PRO A 562 -13.69 -29.16 -9.64
C PRO A 562 -12.22 -29.25 -9.21
N CYS A 563 -11.90 -30.02 -8.15
CA CYS A 563 -10.51 -30.23 -7.73
C CYS A 563 -9.66 -30.87 -8.84
N VAL A 564 -10.12 -31.97 -9.44
CA VAL A 564 -9.39 -32.65 -10.53
C VAL A 564 -9.23 -31.72 -11.75
N ALA A 565 -10.24 -30.91 -12.06
CA ALA A 565 -10.21 -29.94 -13.16
C ALA A 565 -9.17 -28.82 -12.98
N VAL A 566 -8.73 -28.52 -11.76
CA VAL A 566 -7.60 -27.58 -11.50
C VAL A 566 -6.28 -28.33 -11.39
N MET A 567 -6.25 -29.42 -10.61
CA MET A 567 -5.01 -30.10 -10.24
C MET A 567 -4.39 -30.89 -11.40
N ALA A 568 -5.17 -31.46 -12.32
CA ALA A 568 -4.63 -32.19 -13.47
C ALA A 568 -3.92 -31.28 -14.51
N PRO A 569 -4.50 -30.14 -14.93
CA PRO A 569 -3.75 -29.16 -15.73
C PRO A 569 -2.53 -28.58 -15.01
N ALA A 570 -2.59 -28.38 -13.68
CA ALA A 570 -1.45 -27.90 -12.90
C ALA A 570 -0.30 -28.93 -12.86
N ALA A 571 -0.59 -30.23 -12.79
CA ALA A 571 0.42 -31.29 -12.90
C ALA A 571 1.03 -31.38 -14.31
N ALA A 572 0.25 -31.13 -15.36
CA ALA A 572 0.78 -31.03 -16.72
C ALA A 572 1.74 -29.84 -16.88
N ALA A 573 1.43 -28.68 -16.26
CA ALA A 573 2.35 -27.55 -16.20
C ALA A 573 3.65 -27.89 -15.43
N LEU A 574 3.56 -28.60 -14.30
CA LEU A 574 4.72 -29.08 -13.55
C LEU A 574 5.61 -30.03 -14.37
N ALA A 575 5.00 -30.95 -15.14
CA ALA A 575 5.74 -31.85 -16.02
C ALA A 575 6.55 -31.08 -17.09
N ILE A 576 5.99 -30.01 -17.66
CA ILE A 576 6.70 -29.11 -18.59
C ILE A 576 7.85 -28.38 -17.88
N MET A 577 7.63 -27.86 -16.66
CA MET A 577 8.68 -27.19 -15.87
C MET A 577 9.85 -28.14 -15.55
N LYS A 578 9.56 -29.35 -15.06
CA LYS A 578 10.58 -30.38 -14.77
C LYS A 578 11.34 -30.79 -16.04
N LYS A 579 10.64 -31.00 -17.15
CA LYS A 579 11.24 -31.42 -18.43
C LYS A 579 12.17 -30.36 -19.03
N ASP A 580 11.71 -29.10 -19.09
CA ASP A 580 12.40 -28.06 -19.84
C ASP A 580 13.41 -27.27 -18.98
N ASN A 581 13.26 -27.24 -17.65
CA ASN A 581 14.08 -26.43 -16.73
C ASN A 581 14.37 -27.13 -15.37
N ALA A 582 14.68 -28.43 -15.38
CA ALA A 582 14.91 -29.26 -14.18
C ALA A 582 15.69 -28.55 -13.04
N ALA A 583 16.91 -28.07 -13.30
CA ALA A 583 17.77 -27.47 -12.26
C ALA A 583 17.17 -26.22 -11.56
N ALA A 584 16.29 -25.46 -12.26
CA ALA A 584 15.58 -24.35 -11.64
C ALA A 584 14.45 -24.85 -10.71
N VAL A 585 13.79 -25.96 -11.07
CA VAL A 585 12.81 -26.63 -10.21
C VAL A 585 13.50 -27.27 -9.00
N ASP A 586 14.66 -27.90 -9.17
CA ASP A 586 15.47 -28.46 -8.07
C ASP A 586 15.89 -27.37 -7.07
N THR A 587 16.29 -26.19 -7.56
CA THR A 587 16.60 -25.01 -6.72
C THR A 587 15.38 -24.56 -5.89
N ILE A 588 14.17 -24.64 -6.44
CA ILE A 588 12.93 -24.36 -5.70
C ILE A 588 12.64 -25.48 -4.68
N ILE A 589 12.90 -26.75 -5.01
CA ILE A 589 12.74 -27.89 -4.09
C ILE A 589 13.69 -27.78 -2.88
N ASP A 590 14.90 -27.22 -3.04
CA ASP A 590 15.78 -26.93 -1.90
C ASP A 590 15.23 -25.82 -0.99
N GLN A 591 14.63 -24.76 -1.56
CA GLN A 591 13.93 -23.72 -0.78
C GLN A 591 12.71 -24.29 -0.02
N VAL A 592 12.01 -25.27 -0.60
CA VAL A 592 10.86 -25.96 0.02
C VAL A 592 11.25 -26.69 1.31
N LYS A 593 12.46 -27.27 1.40
CA LYS A 593 12.96 -27.95 2.61
C LYS A 593 13.06 -26.97 3.78
N SER A 594 13.81 -25.88 3.60
CA SER A 594 13.95 -24.82 4.61
C SER A 594 12.60 -24.20 5.00
N ALA A 595 11.68 -24.02 4.05
CA ALA A 595 10.33 -23.54 4.37
C ALA A 595 9.53 -24.55 5.20
N ARG A 596 9.61 -25.86 4.91
CA ARG A 596 8.94 -26.91 5.68
C ARG A 596 9.44 -26.92 7.13
N ASP A 597 10.76 -26.82 7.34
CA ASP A 597 11.35 -26.84 8.68
C ASP A 597 10.86 -25.65 9.54
N ASP A 598 10.93 -24.42 9.01
CA ASP A 598 10.44 -23.23 9.72
C ASP A 598 8.93 -23.31 10.02
N ILE A 599 8.12 -23.79 9.08
CA ILE A 599 6.66 -23.84 9.21
C ILE A 599 6.22 -24.95 10.17
N THR A 600 6.89 -26.10 10.16
CA THR A 600 6.62 -27.19 11.12
C THR A 600 7.08 -26.85 12.53
N ALA A 601 8.14 -26.05 12.68
CA ALA A 601 8.57 -25.48 13.96
C ALA A 601 7.57 -24.45 14.54
N ILE A 602 6.95 -23.62 13.70
CA ILE A 602 5.83 -22.75 14.12
C ILE A 602 4.58 -23.59 14.45
N GLY A 603 4.35 -24.69 13.73
CA GLY A 603 3.25 -25.62 14.01
C GLY A 603 1.88 -25.14 13.51
N VAL A 604 1.85 -24.29 12.47
CA VAL A 604 0.62 -23.70 11.90
C VAL A 604 -0.40 -24.78 11.52
N GLY A 605 -1.67 -24.53 11.82
CA GLY A 605 -2.75 -25.46 11.49
C GLY A 605 -4.14 -24.84 11.36
N THR A 606 -5.14 -25.73 11.32
CA THR A 606 -6.56 -25.44 11.46
C THR A 606 -7.13 -26.25 12.63
N LEU A 607 -8.24 -25.80 13.19
CA LEU A 607 -9.02 -26.58 14.16
C LEU A 607 -10.50 -26.64 13.76
N GLN A 608 -11.25 -27.54 14.38
CA GLN A 608 -12.68 -27.68 14.24
C GLN A 608 -13.27 -28.24 15.54
N PHE A 609 -14.17 -27.49 16.18
CA PHE A 609 -14.96 -28.01 17.29
C PHE A 609 -15.97 -29.01 16.75
N ALA A 610 -16.18 -30.14 17.43
CA ALA A 610 -17.11 -31.17 16.99
C ALA A 610 -17.77 -31.90 18.17
N VAL A 611 -18.85 -32.63 17.88
CA VAL A 611 -19.45 -33.63 18.78
C VAL A 611 -19.49 -34.96 18.06
N ASN A 612 -19.01 -36.02 18.69
CA ASN A 612 -19.15 -37.38 18.18
C ASN A 612 -20.60 -37.84 18.34
N THR A 613 -21.29 -38.21 17.25
CA THR A 613 -22.73 -38.52 17.31
C THR A 613 -23.04 -39.85 17.98
N ASN A 614 -22.05 -40.73 18.14
CA ASN A 614 -22.25 -42.07 18.71
C ASN A 614 -22.06 -42.08 20.24
N SER A 615 -21.19 -41.22 20.76
CA SER A 615 -20.94 -41.10 22.21
C SER A 615 -21.52 -39.84 22.85
N GLY A 616 -21.88 -38.82 22.06
CA GLY A 616 -22.27 -37.50 22.54
C GLY A 616 -21.10 -36.64 23.04
N ASN A 617 -19.86 -37.14 22.99
CA ASN A 617 -18.70 -36.43 23.52
C ASN A 617 -18.30 -35.25 22.63
N ASP A 618 -18.14 -34.09 23.27
CA ASP A 618 -17.45 -32.92 22.72
C ASP A 618 -15.98 -33.27 22.39
N THR A 619 -15.46 -32.81 21.25
CA THR A 619 -14.05 -32.99 20.86
C THR A 619 -13.51 -31.79 20.09
N LEU A 620 -12.20 -31.56 20.21
CA LEU A 620 -11.46 -30.59 19.41
C LEU A 620 -10.62 -31.33 18.38
N LEU A 621 -11.00 -31.22 17.11
CA LEU A 621 -10.21 -31.72 15.99
C LEU A 621 -9.18 -30.67 15.59
N THR A 622 -7.93 -31.09 15.39
CA THR A 622 -6.83 -30.21 14.94
C THR A 622 -6.12 -30.83 13.74
N GLN A 623 -5.56 -30.01 12.85
CA GLN A 623 -4.77 -30.45 11.70
C GLN A 623 -3.66 -29.44 11.43
N ARG A 624 -2.39 -29.86 11.44
CA ARG A 624 -1.28 -28.99 10.99
C ARG A 624 -1.29 -28.85 9.47
N LEU A 625 -0.81 -27.73 8.95
CA LEU A 625 -0.72 -27.51 7.50
C LEU A 625 0.31 -28.44 6.85
N LEU A 626 1.46 -28.65 7.52
CA LEU A 626 2.49 -29.61 7.10
C LEU A 626 2.80 -30.57 8.26
N SER A 627 3.11 -31.83 7.92
CA SER A 627 3.86 -32.73 8.80
C SER A 627 5.38 -32.62 8.58
N THR A 628 6.18 -33.24 9.46
CA THR A 628 7.64 -33.35 9.27
C THR A 628 7.94 -34.17 8.02
N GLU A 629 7.38 -35.38 7.95
CA GLU A 629 7.40 -36.22 6.74
C GLU A 629 6.35 -35.74 5.72
N PRO A 630 6.58 -35.92 4.40
CA PRO A 630 5.59 -35.60 3.37
C PRO A 630 4.30 -36.41 3.50
N ALA A 631 3.17 -35.73 3.73
CA ALA A 631 1.84 -36.34 3.80
C ALA A 631 0.91 -35.85 2.67
N LEU A 632 -0.15 -36.62 2.38
CA LEU A 632 -1.15 -36.29 1.35
C LEU A 632 -1.84 -34.93 1.61
N TRP A 633 -2.01 -34.56 2.88
CA TRP A 633 -2.58 -33.27 3.29
C TRP A 633 -1.64 -32.08 3.00
N ASP A 634 -0.32 -32.29 2.93
CA ASP A 634 0.65 -31.20 2.71
C ASP A 634 0.39 -30.45 1.39
N VAL A 635 -0.19 -31.11 0.39
CA VAL A 635 -0.60 -30.48 -0.88
C VAL A 635 -1.61 -29.37 -0.60
N ILE A 636 -2.59 -29.62 0.26
CA ILE A 636 -3.56 -28.61 0.72
C ILE A 636 -2.87 -27.59 1.63
N GLY A 637 -1.95 -28.05 2.50
CA GLY A 637 -1.09 -27.20 3.31
C GLY A 637 -0.35 -26.12 2.52
N TRP A 638 0.32 -26.48 1.43
CA TRP A 638 1.05 -25.54 0.59
C TRP A 638 0.14 -24.52 -0.12
N VAL A 639 -1.12 -24.85 -0.43
CA VAL A 639 -2.11 -23.85 -0.89
C VAL A 639 -2.37 -22.80 0.18
N TYR A 640 -2.58 -23.22 1.44
CA TYR A 640 -2.74 -22.30 2.58
C TYR A 640 -1.50 -21.43 2.80
N LEU A 641 -0.31 -22.01 2.67
CA LEU A 641 0.97 -21.32 2.90
C LEU A 641 1.28 -20.32 1.79
N PHE A 642 0.92 -20.61 0.53
CA PHE A 642 0.95 -19.64 -0.56
C PHE A 642 -0.01 -18.48 -0.31
N GLU A 643 -1.25 -18.76 0.12
CA GLU A 643 -2.24 -17.71 0.44
C GLU A 643 -1.85 -16.89 1.69
N TRP A 644 -1.12 -17.46 2.66
CA TRP A 644 -0.55 -16.71 3.79
C TRP A 644 0.62 -15.83 3.35
N ALA A 645 1.58 -16.37 2.58
CA ALA A 645 2.73 -15.62 2.07
C ALA A 645 2.37 -14.48 1.10
N THR A 646 1.17 -14.53 0.49
CA THR A 646 0.64 -13.48 -0.40
C THR A 646 -0.37 -12.55 0.27
N GLY A 647 -0.61 -12.67 1.59
CA GLY A 647 -1.53 -11.81 2.33
C GLY A 647 -3.03 -12.02 2.03
N VAL A 648 -3.39 -13.13 1.38
CA VAL A 648 -4.77 -13.57 1.11
C VAL A 648 -5.39 -14.24 2.36
N ARG A 649 -4.53 -14.79 3.23
CA ARG A 649 -4.84 -15.30 4.58
C ARG A 649 -3.81 -14.75 5.57
N GLU A 650 -4.13 -14.86 6.85
CA GLU A 650 -3.20 -14.63 7.95
C GLU A 650 -3.11 -15.85 8.88
N VAL A 651 -2.08 -15.88 9.72
CA VAL A 651 -1.93 -16.86 10.80
C VAL A 651 -1.91 -16.12 12.12
N ILE A 652 -2.81 -16.49 13.03
CA ILE A 652 -2.97 -15.86 14.34
C ILE A 652 -2.66 -16.88 15.43
N SER A 653 -1.74 -16.51 16.32
CA SER A 653 -1.45 -17.24 17.55
C SER A 653 -2.54 -16.92 18.57
N PHE A 654 -3.41 -17.89 18.86
CA PHE A 654 -4.34 -17.83 19.99
C PHE A 654 -3.61 -18.37 21.22
N GLU A 655 -3.19 -17.47 22.11
CA GLU A 655 -2.30 -17.77 23.24
C GLU A 655 -3.08 -17.81 24.56
N GLY A 656 -3.54 -19.01 24.92
CA GLY A 656 -4.31 -19.24 26.13
C GLY A 656 -3.49 -19.70 27.33
N ASN A 657 -4.20 -20.05 28.41
CA ASN A 657 -3.62 -20.54 29.66
C ASN A 657 -3.23 -22.03 29.62
N VAL A 658 -3.79 -22.80 28.69
CA VAL A 658 -3.60 -24.25 28.56
C VAL A 658 -2.72 -24.58 27.35
N ASN A 659 -3.11 -24.13 26.15
CA ASN A 659 -2.34 -24.32 24.91
C ASN A 659 -2.25 -23.02 24.09
N ILE A 660 -1.33 -23.04 23.12
CA ILE A 660 -1.18 -22.02 22.08
C ILE A 660 -1.54 -22.65 20.74
N PHE A 661 -2.40 -22.01 19.96
CA PHE A 661 -2.80 -22.47 18.63
C PHE A 661 -2.51 -21.41 17.55
N PRO A 662 -1.45 -21.57 16.74
CA PRO A 662 -1.22 -20.78 15.53
C PRO A 662 -2.17 -21.27 14.42
N LEU A 663 -3.28 -20.56 14.24
CA LEU A 663 -4.34 -20.94 13.31
C LEU A 663 -4.30 -20.09 12.04
N VAL A 664 -4.50 -20.71 10.88
CA VAL A 664 -4.68 -19.99 9.61
C VAL A 664 -6.14 -19.58 9.38
N SER A 665 -6.34 -18.36 8.90
CA SER A 665 -7.67 -17.77 8.69
C SER A 665 -8.45 -18.45 7.55
N ASN A 666 -9.75 -18.18 7.48
CA ASN A 666 -10.47 -18.34 6.22
C ASN A 666 -9.92 -17.34 5.17
N LYS A 667 -10.26 -17.57 3.89
CA LYS A 667 -9.90 -16.65 2.81
C LYS A 667 -10.73 -15.38 2.96
N TYR A 668 -10.08 -14.23 3.02
CA TYR A 668 -10.75 -12.95 3.09
C TYR A 668 -11.34 -12.53 1.75
N VAL A 669 -12.45 -11.79 1.80
CA VAL A 669 -12.95 -11.05 0.63
C VAL A 669 -12.05 -9.82 0.43
N PRO A 670 -11.41 -9.63 -0.73
CA PRO A 670 -10.54 -8.48 -0.95
C PRO A 670 -11.35 -7.18 -0.99
N VAL A 671 -10.77 -6.11 -0.43
CA VAL A 671 -11.29 -4.75 -0.61
C VAL A 671 -10.91 -4.29 -2.01
N ILE A 672 -11.90 -3.97 -2.83
CA ILE A 672 -11.71 -3.51 -4.20
C ILE A 672 -11.42 -2.00 -4.20
N ASN A 673 -10.16 -1.66 -4.38
CA ASN A 673 -9.71 -0.30 -4.63
C ASN A 673 -9.72 0.02 -6.14
N LYS A 674 -9.59 1.31 -6.45
CA LYS A 674 -9.39 1.82 -7.81
C LYS A 674 -8.26 2.84 -7.82
N ALA A 675 -7.49 2.87 -8.90
CA ALA A 675 -6.56 3.96 -9.17
C ALA A 675 -7.29 5.31 -9.19
N ARG A 676 -6.72 6.35 -8.57
CA ARG A 676 -7.32 7.68 -8.52
C ARG A 676 -6.76 8.53 -9.66
N GLU A 677 -7.61 8.95 -10.60
CA GLU A 677 -7.18 9.78 -11.75
C GLU A 677 -6.50 11.11 -11.33
N VAL A 678 -6.89 11.66 -10.17
CA VAL A 678 -6.30 12.88 -9.60
C VAL A 678 -4.83 12.70 -9.18
N GLU A 679 -4.38 11.46 -8.97
CA GLU A 679 -2.97 11.12 -8.68
C GLU A 679 -2.10 11.07 -9.96
N VAL A 680 -2.70 11.23 -11.15
CA VAL A 680 -2.00 11.36 -12.44
C VAL A 680 -2.32 12.74 -13.03
N PRO A 681 -1.72 13.82 -12.49
CA PRO A 681 -1.95 15.17 -12.98
C PRO A 681 -1.48 15.34 -14.43
N ARG A 682 -2.03 16.35 -15.11
CA ARG A 682 -1.78 16.65 -16.53
C ARG A 682 -1.55 18.15 -16.79
N SER A 683 -1.52 18.98 -15.74
CA SER A 683 -1.60 20.43 -15.88
C SER A 683 -0.30 21.03 -16.38
N ALA A 684 0.86 20.57 -15.88
CA ALA A 684 2.16 21.06 -16.31
C ALA A 684 2.43 20.69 -17.78
N CYS A 685 2.19 19.43 -18.15
CA CYS A 685 2.34 18.95 -19.52
C CYS A 685 1.32 19.60 -20.47
N GLN A 686 0.09 19.88 -20.04
CA GLN A 686 -0.88 20.61 -20.87
C GLN A 686 -0.40 22.03 -21.22
N TYR A 687 0.14 22.80 -20.26
CA TYR A 687 0.71 24.12 -20.56
C TYR A 687 1.92 24.04 -21.51
N LEU A 688 2.84 23.11 -21.25
CA LEU A 688 4.03 22.89 -22.07
C LEU A 688 3.69 22.40 -23.50
N TRP A 689 2.62 21.61 -23.64
CA TRP A 689 2.09 21.15 -24.93
C TRP A 689 1.44 22.30 -25.70
N VAL A 690 0.60 23.12 -25.04
CA VAL A 690 0.00 24.32 -25.66
C VAL A 690 1.07 25.30 -26.13
N ALA A 691 2.10 25.56 -25.32
CA ALA A 691 3.24 26.39 -25.74
C ALA A 691 3.98 25.80 -26.96
N SER A 692 4.15 24.47 -27.00
CA SER A 692 4.74 23.78 -28.14
C SER A 692 3.86 23.85 -29.40
N VAL A 693 2.53 23.78 -29.26
CA VAL A 693 1.56 24.00 -30.35
C VAL A 693 1.66 25.43 -30.89
N ILE A 694 1.71 26.44 -30.02
CA ILE A 694 1.87 27.84 -30.43
C ILE A 694 3.13 28.03 -31.28
N VAL A 695 4.27 27.46 -30.86
CA VAL A 695 5.51 27.47 -31.66
C VAL A 695 5.31 26.82 -33.03
N SER A 696 4.71 25.61 -33.08
CA SER A 696 4.45 24.93 -34.35
C SER A 696 3.52 25.74 -35.27
N VAL A 697 2.45 26.35 -34.75
CA VAL A 697 1.46 27.10 -35.53
C VAL A 697 2.08 28.39 -36.10
N VAL A 698 2.85 29.15 -35.32
CA VAL A 698 3.50 30.37 -35.82
C VAL A 698 4.54 30.06 -36.89
N LEU A 699 5.34 28.99 -36.71
CA LEU A 699 6.25 28.50 -37.75
C LEU A 699 5.49 28.15 -39.04
N PHE A 700 4.35 27.46 -38.93
CA PHE A 700 3.52 27.08 -40.07
C PHE A 700 2.93 28.30 -40.80
N VAL A 701 2.39 29.27 -40.06
CA VAL A 701 1.82 30.51 -40.62
C VAL A 701 2.89 31.33 -41.35
N VAL A 702 4.04 31.58 -40.73
CA VAL A 702 5.10 32.40 -41.36
C VAL A 702 5.75 31.66 -42.54
N ALA A 703 5.83 30.33 -42.51
CA ALA A 703 6.27 29.52 -43.64
C ALA A 703 5.26 29.53 -44.82
N ILE A 704 3.95 29.51 -44.55
CA ILE A 704 2.91 29.73 -45.58
C ILE A 704 3.06 31.12 -46.20
N LEU A 705 3.16 32.17 -45.38
CA LEU A 705 3.32 33.55 -45.87
C LEU A 705 4.59 33.71 -46.71
N SER A 706 5.70 33.10 -46.28
CA SER A 706 6.97 33.06 -47.04
C SER A 706 6.82 32.34 -48.37
N THR A 707 6.07 31.23 -48.41
CA THR A 707 5.80 30.44 -49.62
C THR A 707 4.89 31.18 -50.60
N LEU A 708 3.84 31.84 -50.11
CA LEU A 708 2.94 32.68 -50.91
C LEU A 708 3.71 33.88 -51.50
N TYR A 709 4.56 34.54 -50.70
CA TYR A 709 5.43 35.62 -51.17
C TYR A 709 6.42 35.12 -52.23
N ALA A 710 7.04 33.96 -52.04
CA ALA A 710 7.91 33.34 -53.05
C ALA A 710 7.17 33.07 -54.37
N GLY A 711 5.93 32.56 -54.31
CA GLY A 711 5.08 32.34 -55.48
C GLY A 711 4.73 33.64 -56.22
N LEU A 712 4.33 34.69 -55.48
CA LEU A 712 4.05 36.02 -56.03
C LEU A 712 5.30 36.65 -56.68
N ALA A 713 6.47 36.46 -56.06
CA ALA A 713 7.78 36.85 -56.60
C ALA A 713 8.27 35.95 -57.76
N ARG A 714 7.46 34.99 -58.24
CA ARG A 714 7.81 34.00 -59.28
C ARG A 714 9.11 33.24 -58.96
N PHE A 715 9.30 32.91 -57.69
CA PHE A 715 10.47 32.23 -57.13
C PHE A 715 11.81 32.96 -57.33
N ARG A 716 11.80 34.26 -57.67
CA ARG A 716 12.99 35.11 -57.77
C ARG A 716 13.42 35.62 -56.39
N ILE A 717 13.85 34.71 -55.51
CA ILE A 717 14.28 34.98 -54.15
C ILE A 717 15.65 34.35 -53.86
N VAL A 718 16.39 34.88 -52.89
CA VAL A 718 17.65 34.27 -52.43
C VAL A 718 17.34 33.04 -51.59
N GLY A 719 17.42 31.85 -52.19
CA GLY A 719 17.05 30.57 -51.56
C GLY A 719 17.77 30.30 -50.23
N ARG A 720 18.99 30.80 -50.07
CA ARG A 720 19.80 30.73 -48.82
C ARG A 720 19.08 31.32 -47.60
N ASN A 721 18.18 32.28 -47.79
CA ASN A 721 17.43 32.89 -46.69
C ASN A 721 16.38 31.94 -46.09
N LEU A 722 15.85 30.99 -46.88
CA LEU A 722 14.87 30.01 -46.40
C LEU A 722 15.48 29.05 -45.37
N PHE A 723 16.78 28.75 -45.47
CA PHE A 723 17.50 27.96 -44.46
C PHE A 723 17.64 28.67 -43.11
N GLN A 724 17.40 29.98 -43.04
CA GLN A 724 17.46 30.77 -41.81
C GLN A 724 16.09 30.90 -41.13
N ILE A 725 15.01 30.40 -41.73
CA ILE A 725 13.63 30.60 -41.26
C ILE A 725 13.45 30.24 -39.78
N ASN A 726 13.97 29.10 -39.34
CA ASN A 726 13.86 28.66 -37.95
C ASN A 726 14.47 29.68 -36.96
N ARG A 727 15.67 30.19 -37.25
CA ARG A 727 16.34 31.16 -36.38
C ARG A 727 15.63 32.51 -36.37
N ILE A 728 15.28 33.03 -37.55
CA ILE A 728 14.67 34.36 -37.71
C ILE A 728 13.24 34.36 -37.15
N VAL A 729 12.40 33.41 -37.56
CA VAL A 729 10.99 33.34 -37.13
C VAL A 729 10.91 33.03 -35.63
N GLY A 730 11.76 32.14 -35.13
CA GLY A 730 11.82 31.87 -33.70
C GLY A 730 12.14 33.13 -32.87
N ALA A 731 13.23 33.83 -33.19
CA ALA A 731 13.66 35.01 -32.43
C ALA A 731 12.65 36.16 -32.52
N VAL A 732 12.07 36.42 -33.70
CA VAL A 732 11.24 37.61 -33.97
C VAL A 732 9.75 37.41 -33.67
N TRP A 733 9.18 36.24 -33.97
CA TRP A 733 7.72 36.01 -33.88
C TRP A 733 7.28 35.22 -32.63
N LEU A 734 8.19 34.48 -32.00
CA LEU A 734 7.90 33.65 -30.81
C LEU A 734 8.63 34.12 -29.57
N GLY A 735 9.83 34.70 -29.74
CA GLY A 735 10.66 35.18 -28.65
C GLY A 735 11.39 34.05 -27.90
N ARG A 736 12.54 34.41 -27.32
CA ARG A 736 13.46 33.47 -26.65
C ARG A 736 12.80 32.53 -25.62
N PRO A 737 11.83 32.95 -24.77
CA PRO A 737 11.25 32.07 -23.75
C PRO A 737 10.49 30.86 -24.31
N LEU A 738 9.69 31.04 -25.38
CA LEU A 738 8.92 29.93 -25.98
C LEU A 738 9.83 28.93 -26.71
N LEU A 739 10.91 29.41 -27.34
CA LEU A 739 11.93 28.54 -27.94
C LEU A 739 12.69 27.75 -26.88
N LEU A 740 13.11 28.40 -25.79
CA LEU A 740 13.80 27.74 -24.69
C LEU A 740 12.91 26.66 -24.07
N LEU A 741 11.63 26.97 -23.83
CA LEU A 741 10.63 26.03 -23.32
C LEU A 741 10.48 24.82 -24.24
N ARG A 742 10.31 25.00 -25.56
CA ARG A 742 10.22 23.89 -26.52
C ARG A 742 11.51 23.06 -26.60
N GLY A 743 12.67 23.71 -26.57
CA GLY A 743 13.95 23.01 -26.52
C GLY A 743 14.12 22.19 -25.24
N MET A 744 13.63 22.70 -24.10
CA MET A 744 13.61 21.97 -22.83
C MET A 744 12.62 20.79 -22.85
N THR A 745 11.44 20.89 -23.46
CA THR A 745 10.53 19.72 -23.58
C THR A 745 11.15 18.61 -24.41
N ALA A 746 11.94 18.94 -25.45
CA ALA A 746 12.74 17.96 -26.20
C ALA A 746 13.85 17.31 -25.34
N LEU A 747 14.54 18.07 -24.49
CA LEU A 747 15.51 17.49 -23.54
C LEU A 747 14.85 16.59 -22.49
N VAL A 748 13.72 16.98 -21.90
CA VAL A 748 12.98 16.14 -20.92
C VAL A 748 12.50 14.85 -21.58
N LEU A 749 12.06 14.91 -22.84
CA LEU A 749 11.72 13.73 -23.62
C LEU A 749 12.93 12.79 -23.80
N PHE A 750 14.14 13.32 -24.09
CA PHE A 750 15.37 12.51 -24.11
C PHE A 750 15.69 11.88 -22.75
N SER A 751 15.63 12.66 -21.67
CA SER A 751 15.91 12.20 -20.30
C SER A 751 14.90 11.17 -19.78
N THR A 752 13.73 11.06 -20.42
CA THR A 752 12.71 10.06 -20.06
C THR A 752 12.96 8.75 -20.80
N SER A 753 12.96 7.62 -20.07
CA SER A 753 13.10 6.28 -20.65
C SER A 753 11.91 5.95 -21.57
N PRO A 754 12.14 5.49 -22.81
CA PRO A 754 11.05 5.13 -23.71
C PRO A 754 10.47 3.76 -23.34
N LEU A 755 9.38 3.79 -22.58
CA LEU A 755 8.58 2.62 -22.21
C LEU A 755 7.33 2.57 -23.09
N SER A 756 6.94 1.36 -23.52
CA SER A 756 5.61 1.05 -24.03
C SER A 756 4.87 0.15 -23.04
N PHE A 757 3.53 0.20 -23.02
CA PHE A 757 2.69 -0.58 -22.11
C PHE A 757 1.80 -1.51 -22.92
N ASP A 758 2.22 -2.76 -23.08
CA ASP A 758 1.66 -3.70 -24.05
C ASP A 758 1.30 -5.05 -23.41
N VAL A 759 0.46 -5.81 -24.13
CA VAL A 759 0.21 -7.22 -23.83
C VAL A 759 1.12 -8.08 -24.71
N LYS A 760 1.98 -8.87 -24.06
CA LYS A 760 2.87 -9.83 -24.70
C LYS A 760 2.58 -11.24 -24.17
N ASP A 761 2.34 -12.20 -25.07
CA ASP A 761 2.14 -13.62 -24.73
C ASP A 761 1.07 -13.88 -23.64
N GLY A 762 0.05 -13.01 -23.58
CA GLY A 762 -1.04 -13.06 -22.59
C GLY A 762 -0.77 -12.32 -21.27
N PHE A 763 0.42 -11.73 -21.10
CA PHE A 763 0.81 -10.93 -19.93
C PHE A 763 0.92 -9.44 -20.31
N THR A 764 0.28 -8.57 -19.54
CA THR A 764 0.46 -7.12 -19.65
C THR A 764 1.70 -6.70 -18.86
N GLN A 765 2.57 -5.87 -19.45
CA GLN A 765 3.75 -5.29 -18.78
C GLN A 765 4.27 -4.04 -19.50
N PHE A 766 5.19 -3.31 -18.86
CA PHE A 766 6.01 -2.34 -19.60
C PHE A 766 7.10 -3.08 -20.37
N ASN A 767 7.40 -2.60 -21.58
CA ASN A 767 8.54 -3.07 -22.38
C ASN A 767 9.43 -1.87 -22.70
N PHE A 768 10.75 -2.08 -22.79
CA PHE A 768 11.68 -1.05 -23.26
C PHE A 768 11.59 -0.93 -24.78
N ALA A 769 11.12 0.22 -25.26
CA ALA A 769 10.83 0.49 -26.67
C ALA A 769 11.82 1.53 -27.22
N PRO A 770 13.05 1.15 -27.62
CA PRO A 770 14.08 2.10 -28.03
C PRO A 770 13.61 2.99 -29.19
N ARG A 771 13.76 4.31 -29.01
CA ARG A 771 13.48 5.32 -30.05
C ARG A 771 14.28 5.02 -31.30
N SER A 772 13.70 5.19 -32.49
CA SER A 772 14.45 4.97 -33.72
C SER A 772 15.55 6.03 -33.89
N PHE A 773 16.51 5.74 -34.77
CA PHE A 773 17.52 6.72 -35.16
C PHE A 773 16.89 8.01 -35.71
N PHE A 774 15.80 7.89 -36.48
CA PHE A 774 15.06 9.02 -37.02
C PHE A 774 14.40 9.86 -35.91
N ASP A 775 13.69 9.23 -34.97
CA ASP A 775 13.07 9.94 -33.85
C ASP A 775 14.11 10.68 -33.02
N SER A 776 15.26 10.04 -32.79
CA SER A 776 16.40 10.61 -32.06
C SER A 776 16.99 11.81 -32.80
N MET A 777 17.07 11.79 -34.14
CA MET A 777 17.44 12.97 -34.92
C MET A 777 16.41 14.11 -34.79
N VAL A 778 15.12 13.79 -34.79
CA VAL A 778 14.03 14.79 -34.69
C VAL A 778 14.03 15.48 -33.31
N VAL A 779 14.07 14.72 -32.22
CA VAL A 779 14.13 15.31 -30.86
C VAL A 779 15.44 16.09 -30.66
N SER A 780 16.56 15.67 -31.28
CA SER A 780 17.82 16.42 -31.27
C SER A 780 17.69 17.77 -32.01
N GLY A 781 17.06 17.78 -33.19
CA GLY A 781 16.78 19.00 -33.94
C GLY A 781 15.90 20.00 -33.18
N GLU A 782 14.97 19.51 -32.35
CA GLU A 782 14.14 20.35 -31.48
C GLU A 782 14.91 20.81 -30.22
N ALA A 783 15.79 20.00 -29.65
CA ALA A 783 16.68 20.44 -28.56
C ALA A 783 17.62 21.60 -29.00
N MET A 784 17.95 21.71 -30.30
CA MET A 784 18.74 22.83 -30.84
C MET A 784 18.10 24.21 -30.68
N TRP A 785 16.80 24.32 -30.35
CA TRP A 785 16.18 25.61 -30.00
C TRP A 785 16.91 26.30 -28.83
N ILE A 786 17.42 25.52 -27.86
CA ILE A 786 18.23 26.04 -26.75
C ILE A 786 19.52 26.68 -27.28
N SER A 787 20.21 26.01 -28.22
CA SER A 787 21.44 26.51 -28.83
C SER A 787 21.24 27.82 -29.61
N TYR A 788 20.08 28.01 -30.24
CA TYR A 788 19.75 29.28 -30.89
C TYR A 788 19.51 30.39 -29.85
N VAL A 789 18.77 30.11 -28.77
CA VAL A 789 18.55 31.06 -27.68
C VAL A 789 19.87 31.46 -27.01
N LEU A 790 20.74 30.50 -26.70
CA LEU A 790 22.05 30.74 -26.10
C LEU A 790 22.97 31.56 -27.02
N ASN A 791 23.00 31.26 -28.32
CA ASN A 791 23.77 32.04 -29.29
C ASN A 791 23.31 33.51 -29.33
N ASP A 792 21.99 33.72 -29.36
CA ASP A 792 21.36 35.04 -29.38
C ASP A 792 21.54 35.82 -28.05
N PHE A 793 21.78 35.14 -26.92
CA PHE A 793 22.27 35.77 -25.68
C PHE A 793 23.76 36.14 -25.73
N VAL A 794 24.63 35.23 -26.17
CA VAL A 794 26.08 35.49 -26.26
C VAL A 794 26.41 36.58 -27.28
N LEU A 795 25.64 36.69 -28.36
CA LEU A 795 25.81 37.71 -29.40
C LEU A 795 25.67 39.14 -28.84
N VAL A 796 24.83 39.34 -27.81
CA VAL A 796 24.71 40.64 -27.11
C VAL A 796 25.99 40.96 -26.32
N LEU A 797 26.64 39.97 -25.71
CA LEU A 797 27.86 40.17 -24.93
C LEU A 797 29.06 40.56 -25.81
N ASN A 798 29.12 40.04 -27.04
CA ASN A 798 30.19 40.33 -28.01
C ASN A 798 30.14 41.76 -28.59
N PHE A 799 29.11 42.58 -28.30
CA PHE A 799 29.12 43.98 -28.73
C PHE A 799 30.11 44.86 -27.94
N ASN A 800 30.57 44.41 -26.76
CA ASN A 800 31.55 45.13 -25.95
C ASN A 800 33.03 44.83 -26.32
N SER A 801 33.30 43.97 -27.31
CA SER A 801 34.67 43.61 -27.71
C SER A 801 35.18 44.28 -29.00
N ASN A 802 34.45 45.27 -29.52
CA ASN A 802 34.83 46.07 -30.70
C ASN A 802 34.72 47.57 -30.35
N ALA A 803 35.36 47.96 -29.25
CA ALA A 803 35.37 49.32 -28.70
C ALA A 803 36.81 49.84 -28.47
N ASP A 804 37.67 49.58 -29.45
CA ASP A 804 39.00 50.18 -29.69
C ASP A 804 39.10 50.51 -31.20
#